data_AF-A0A1Y2BNX0-F1
#
_entry.id   AF-A0A1Y2BNX0-F1
#
_cell.length_a   1.000
_cell.length_b   1.000
_cell.length_c   1.000
_cell.angle_alpha   90.00
_cell.angle_beta   90.00
_cell.angle_gamma   90.00
#
_symmetry.space_group_name_H-M   'P 1'
#
loop_
_entity.id
_entity.type
_entity.pdbx_description
1 polymer ?
#
loop_
_entity_poly.entity_id
_entity_poly.type
_entity_poly.pdbx_seq_one_letter_code
_entity_poly.pdbx_strand_id
1 'polypeptide(L)'
;MVLACLAFLATVVNAASLSGRSSLASNRDRSPGNSTGTIELPPSYFPPTVFRGPGDPETFKINPASAAIANLEYYGGPIIRNVVVQPIFYGNINYASEITAFYKGVTQSPWIDLLAQYGIGAGSSLPPISVSTTMDYSKGYLSDQDIQAYLKNLVKTGAILPTVSMYFPIHFQSGIKIQSGFDSSNNPEFSCQNFCGYHGAIDVSSPTNILGLDFNTNTQTQFLYYGVLPDFTDPSCPCHAYPNNGFLADTLAVAAHELAEAATDGLPDRYFLGWYDFNISPGGEEVADICAWKLGKTVSRVDGQSYDVQLIWSNNDVSCDAEGSTAPANPAIGTGCYPAFNQTQFYSVGDVASRADPNNPAITFNIKLDASRNWIQGDACNPKLNVACYPKYQCDQIPLIDGTQVWCGSLNYIVNNGAFAFMGYCVVYPHVSVIATTTSTTTGTSSTLTSKPTSSTTSTSTSSTTKTISTTSSSTTTSTTSTTSTTTTTTSLAPTPTQLVGVGTDNTLWYKASLSTQWTQLSNFKILDLIQLPNLSFVAAGTDNNLYTCPTLDTCTQVPGSGSVKSIDILADKNTYVGVGMDNQLYTRSGIFGAWALVPGSGNVVDVTVLTSGVLVGTTPQNTLVWRQTLGSPWVNIANSCCVSRTAALLDGSFVGVGGDFALYRKATLDAQWVFLPGTGNVVSVVQISAMPVPKIMLVGVGMDNSLWGKYSLAGPWSQISGPKSLDLIQLPDASFVTVGLDNLLYKCPTLATCTQVVGSGSVKSIDLLSDKSTFVGVGMDGQLYTRFGITGGWNLVPNSGTVIDITVLDSGALVGTGPDWNMYIRATLTSQWTKVEGSCCVSRTAQLPDGSILGIGGDNAIYQKQSLQSSSPWVVVPNSKSVLSIATTR
;
A
#
# COMPACT_ATOMS: atom_id res chain seq x y z
N MET A 1 -6.33 35.73 -60.55
CA MET A 1 -4.96 35.62 -60.01
C MET A 1 -4.93 36.51 -58.78
N VAL A 2 -4.76 35.92 -57.59
CA VAL A 2 -4.68 36.57 -56.26
C VAL A 2 -6.01 37.09 -55.64
N LEU A 3 -6.19 36.71 -54.36
CA LEU A 3 -7.02 37.26 -53.26
C LEU A 3 -8.52 36.90 -53.06
N ALA A 4 -8.75 36.12 -51.97
CA ALA A 4 -9.57 36.39 -50.77
C ALA A 4 -11.10 36.64 -50.76
N CYS A 5 -11.74 35.89 -49.83
CA CYS A 5 -12.81 36.25 -48.86
C CYS A 5 -14.33 36.18 -49.19
N LEU A 6 -15.00 35.34 -48.37
CA LEU A 6 -16.22 35.55 -47.56
C LEU A 6 -17.66 35.53 -48.15
N ALA A 7 -18.47 34.67 -47.49
CA ALA A 7 -19.82 34.88 -46.94
C ALA A 7 -21.10 34.45 -47.72
N PHE A 8 -21.84 33.53 -47.07
CA PHE A 8 -23.28 33.51 -46.75
C PHE A 8 -24.34 33.78 -47.86
N LEU A 9 -25.29 32.86 -48.08
CA LEU A 9 -26.61 32.76 -47.41
C LEU A 9 -27.51 31.77 -48.20
N ALA A 10 -28.24 30.89 -47.51
CA ALA A 10 -29.17 29.93 -48.10
C ALA A 10 -30.63 30.30 -47.76
N THR A 11 -31.54 30.14 -48.72
CA THR A 11 -32.99 30.32 -48.57
C THR A 11 -33.75 29.05 -48.98
N VAL A 12 -34.45 28.48 -47.99
CA VAL A 12 -35.81 27.88 -47.95
C VAL A 12 -36.46 27.46 -49.28
N VAL A 13 -36.87 26.18 -49.40
CA VAL A 13 -38.22 25.75 -49.86
C VAL A 13 -38.62 24.42 -49.21
N ASN A 14 -39.90 24.36 -48.85
CA ASN A 14 -40.61 23.34 -48.07
C ASN A 14 -41.37 22.33 -48.98
N ALA A 15 -41.66 21.16 -48.39
CA ALA A 15 -42.84 20.31 -48.57
C ALA A 15 -43.12 19.56 -49.90
N ALA A 16 -43.27 18.22 -49.80
CA ALA A 16 -44.53 17.53 -50.09
C ALA A 16 -44.50 16.06 -49.61
N SER A 17 -45.55 15.70 -48.88
CA SER A 17 -45.89 14.39 -48.33
C SER A 17 -46.48 13.42 -49.36
N LEU A 18 -46.39 12.10 -49.13
CA LEU A 18 -47.52 11.18 -49.31
C LEU A 18 -47.35 9.88 -48.51
N SER A 19 -48.50 9.41 -48.06
CA SER A 19 -48.79 8.49 -46.95
C SER A 19 -48.81 7.01 -47.33
N GLY A 20 -48.51 6.14 -46.35
CA GLY A 20 -48.91 4.73 -46.36
C GLY A 20 -48.85 4.14 -44.95
N ARG A 21 -50.01 3.90 -44.33
CA ARG A 21 -50.19 3.24 -43.03
C ARG A 21 -50.01 1.73 -43.15
N SER A 22 -49.34 1.10 -42.19
CA SER A 22 -49.87 -0.08 -41.50
C SER A 22 -49.26 -0.23 -40.11
N SER A 23 -50.12 -0.57 -39.17
CA SER A 23 -49.93 -0.72 -37.73
C SER A 23 -49.22 -2.01 -37.35
N LEU A 24 -48.42 -2.00 -36.28
CA LEU A 24 -48.44 -3.02 -35.23
C LEU A 24 -47.68 -2.50 -33.99
N ALA A 25 -48.29 -2.71 -32.83
CA ALA A 25 -47.91 -2.15 -31.54
C ALA A 25 -46.68 -2.83 -30.91
N SER A 26 -45.89 -2.06 -30.17
CA SER A 26 -45.39 -2.44 -28.84
C SER A 26 -44.70 -1.25 -28.16
N ASN A 27 -45.16 -0.93 -26.96
CA ASN A 27 -44.57 0.04 -26.02
C ASN A 27 -43.13 -0.35 -25.66
N ARG A 28 -42.23 0.64 -25.61
CA ARG A 28 -41.30 0.86 -24.49
C ARG A 28 -40.67 2.24 -24.58
N ASP A 29 -40.71 2.93 -23.44
CA ASP A 29 -40.10 4.22 -23.15
C ASP A 29 -38.67 4.32 -23.67
N ARG A 30 -38.42 5.40 -24.43
CA ARG A 30 -37.08 5.95 -24.66
C ARG A 30 -36.80 6.97 -23.55
N SER A 31 -35.85 6.66 -22.68
CA SER A 31 -35.08 7.70 -21.99
C SER A 31 -33.83 8.01 -22.86
N PRO A 32 -33.43 9.28 -23.05
CA PRO A 32 -32.26 9.61 -23.85
C PRO A 32 -30.98 9.25 -23.09
N GLY A 33 -30.16 8.39 -23.70
CA GLY A 33 -28.82 8.07 -23.20
C GLY A 33 -27.90 9.29 -23.30
N ASN A 34 -27.50 9.80 -22.14
CA ASN A 34 -26.47 10.81 -22.00
C ASN A 34 -25.13 10.07 -21.85
N SER A 35 -24.32 10.05 -22.90
CA SER A 35 -22.94 9.53 -22.87
C SER A 35 -21.99 10.66 -22.52
N THR A 36 -21.74 10.87 -21.23
CA THR A 36 -20.62 11.70 -20.76
C THR A 36 -19.39 10.79 -20.63
N GLY A 37 -18.33 11.12 -21.35
CA GLY A 37 -17.04 10.44 -21.22
C GLY A 37 -16.46 10.74 -19.85
N THR A 38 -16.56 9.79 -18.93
CA THR A 38 -15.94 9.86 -17.61
C THR A 38 -14.45 9.54 -17.73
N ILE A 39 -13.60 10.45 -17.28
CA ILE A 39 -12.17 10.22 -17.06
C ILE A 39 -12.07 9.14 -15.96
N GLU A 40 -11.67 7.92 -16.30
CA GLU A 40 -11.43 6.87 -15.30
C GLU A 40 -10.12 7.17 -14.55
N LEU A 41 -10.27 7.58 -13.30
CA LEU A 41 -9.19 7.78 -12.34
C LEU A 41 -8.60 6.41 -11.93
N PRO A 42 -7.29 6.32 -11.64
CA PRO A 42 -6.67 5.05 -11.26
C PRO A 42 -7.28 4.51 -9.95
N PRO A 43 -7.30 3.16 -9.72
CA PRO A 43 -8.01 2.53 -8.60
C PRO A 43 -7.52 2.89 -7.18
N SER A 44 -6.45 3.69 -7.06
CA SER A 44 -5.87 4.15 -5.80
C SER A 44 -5.91 5.68 -5.63
N TYR A 45 -6.63 6.38 -6.51
CA TYR A 45 -6.83 7.82 -6.43
C TYR A 45 -8.20 8.09 -5.83
N PHE A 46 -8.19 8.63 -4.61
CA PHE A 46 -9.38 9.19 -3.98
C PHE A 46 -9.45 10.66 -4.40
N PRO A 47 -10.48 11.09 -5.15
CA PRO A 47 -10.66 12.51 -5.41
C PRO A 47 -10.85 13.26 -4.09
N PRO A 48 -10.20 14.41 -3.88
CA PRO A 48 -10.35 15.18 -2.64
C PRO A 48 -11.73 15.86 -2.56
N THR A 49 -12.23 16.14 -1.35
CA THR A 49 -13.38 17.06 -1.13
C THR A 49 -12.87 18.49 -1.19
N VAL A 50 -13.50 19.33 -2.02
CA VAL A 50 -13.07 20.72 -2.25
C VAL A 50 -13.90 21.73 -1.45
N PHE A 51 -13.23 22.59 -0.69
CA PHE A 51 -13.88 23.71 -0.02
C PHE A 51 -14.08 24.89 -0.97
N ARG A 52 -15.31 25.30 -1.24
CA ARG A 52 -15.63 26.34 -2.24
C ARG A 52 -15.66 27.76 -1.66
N GLY A 53 -15.42 28.75 -2.52
CA GLY A 53 -15.38 30.16 -2.14
C GLY A 53 -16.76 30.76 -1.87
N PRO A 54 -16.87 31.85 -1.09
CA PRO A 54 -18.15 32.36 -0.60
C PRO A 54 -19.07 32.94 -1.70
N GLY A 55 -18.54 33.18 -2.90
CA GLY A 55 -19.32 33.60 -4.06
C GLY A 55 -19.90 32.44 -4.89
N ASP A 56 -19.52 31.19 -4.59
CA ASP A 56 -20.01 30.03 -5.34
C ASP A 56 -21.42 29.65 -4.82
N PRO A 57 -22.44 29.55 -5.69
CA PRO A 57 -23.79 29.14 -5.30
C PRO A 57 -23.83 27.75 -4.65
N GLU A 58 -22.77 26.96 -4.81
CA GLU A 58 -22.58 25.69 -4.14
C GLU A 58 -22.00 25.79 -2.73
N THR A 59 -21.60 26.96 -2.25
CA THR A 59 -21.01 27.15 -0.91
C THR A 59 -22.05 27.43 0.18
N PHE A 60 -23.24 27.87 -0.21
CA PHE A 60 -24.33 28.25 0.71
C PHE A 60 -25.61 27.51 0.35
N LYS A 61 -25.62 26.19 0.51
CA LYS A 61 -26.74 25.36 0.04
C LYS A 61 -27.85 25.15 1.06
N ILE A 62 -27.72 25.66 2.29
CA ILE A 62 -28.79 25.59 3.31
C ILE A 62 -29.90 26.58 2.95
N ASN A 63 -30.87 26.12 2.14
CA ASN A 63 -32.03 26.92 1.76
C ASN A 63 -32.98 27.10 2.96
N PRO A 64 -33.20 28.31 3.48
CA PRO A 64 -33.87 28.54 4.78
C PRO A 64 -35.37 28.18 4.81
N ALA A 65 -35.96 27.78 3.69
CA ALA A 65 -37.42 27.65 3.55
C ALA A 65 -38.00 26.29 3.99
N SER A 66 -37.19 25.22 4.16
CA SER A 66 -37.62 23.96 4.78
C SER A 66 -36.47 23.01 5.14
N ALA A 67 -35.23 23.51 5.29
CA ALA A 67 -34.07 22.66 5.45
C ALA A 67 -34.19 21.79 6.71
N ALA A 68 -33.96 20.48 6.54
CA ALA A 68 -33.73 19.59 7.66
C ALA A 68 -32.61 20.19 8.53
N ILE A 69 -32.79 20.12 9.85
CA ILE A 69 -31.73 20.49 10.79
C ILE A 69 -30.54 19.58 10.51
N ALA A 70 -29.38 20.17 10.27
CA ALA A 70 -28.14 19.43 10.04
C ALA A 70 -27.85 18.49 11.23
N ASN A 71 -27.53 17.24 10.93
CA ASN A 71 -27.24 16.21 11.91
C ASN A 71 -26.26 15.20 11.30
N LEU A 72 -24.97 15.42 11.55
CA LEU A 72 -23.91 14.53 11.08
C LEU A 72 -24.10 13.12 11.65
N GLU A 73 -24.02 12.13 10.79
CA GLU A 73 -24.02 10.72 11.13
C GLU A 73 -22.66 10.11 10.77
N TYR A 74 -22.22 9.13 11.54
CA TYR A 74 -20.97 8.43 11.28
C TYR A 74 -21.22 7.23 10.36
N TYR A 75 -20.53 7.21 9.21
CA TYR A 75 -20.67 6.19 8.15
C TYR A 75 -19.56 5.12 8.15
N GLY A 76 -18.68 5.11 9.16
CA GLY A 76 -17.69 4.05 9.36
C GLY A 76 -16.32 4.33 8.75
N GLY A 77 -16.13 5.49 8.14
CA GLY A 77 -14.85 5.99 7.63
C GLY A 77 -13.81 6.32 8.70
N PRO A 78 -12.53 6.44 8.34
CA PRO A 78 -11.49 6.77 9.29
C PRO A 78 -11.62 8.20 9.82
N ILE A 79 -11.28 8.36 11.11
CA ILE A 79 -11.19 9.65 11.80
C ILE A 79 -9.82 9.79 12.48
N ILE A 80 -9.32 11.01 12.62
CA ILE A 80 -8.04 11.30 13.28
C ILE A 80 -8.29 11.67 14.74
N ARG A 81 -8.40 10.65 15.60
CA ARG A 81 -8.85 10.81 17.01
C ARG A 81 -8.02 11.77 17.86
N ASN A 82 -6.72 11.87 17.62
CA ASN A 82 -5.84 12.81 18.32
C ASN A 82 -4.88 13.39 17.28
N VAL A 83 -5.33 14.42 16.57
CA VAL A 83 -4.61 14.95 15.41
C VAL A 83 -3.25 15.53 15.80
N VAL A 84 -2.21 15.19 15.06
CA VAL A 84 -0.86 15.73 15.15
C VAL A 84 -0.59 16.42 13.82
N VAL A 85 -0.63 17.75 13.83
CA VAL A 85 -0.49 18.55 12.60
C VAL A 85 0.98 18.84 12.34
N GLN A 86 1.48 18.47 11.17
CA GLN A 86 2.82 18.86 10.71
C GLN A 86 2.71 19.64 9.39
N PRO A 87 2.76 20.98 9.44
CA PRO A 87 2.63 21.79 8.23
C PRO A 87 3.82 21.59 7.28
N ILE A 88 3.54 21.61 5.98
CA ILE A 88 4.53 21.57 4.91
C ILE A 88 4.50 22.91 4.19
N PHE A 89 5.62 23.62 4.17
CA PHE A 89 5.79 24.90 3.50
C PHE A 89 6.49 24.69 2.17
N TYR A 90 5.72 24.74 1.07
CA TYR A 90 6.20 24.55 -0.28
C TYR A 90 6.60 25.89 -0.90
N GLY A 91 7.88 26.23 -0.78
CA GLY A 91 8.43 27.53 -1.19
C GLY A 91 8.34 28.60 -0.09
N ASN A 92 8.26 29.86 -0.50
CA ASN A 92 8.19 30.98 0.44
C ASN A 92 6.74 31.30 0.83
N ILE A 93 6.36 30.99 2.07
CA ILE A 93 4.98 31.08 2.56
C ILE A 93 4.74 32.40 3.27
N ASN A 94 3.72 33.13 2.84
CA ASN A 94 3.22 34.29 3.56
C ASN A 94 2.61 33.84 4.89
N TYR A 95 2.89 34.58 5.97
CA TYR A 95 2.40 34.26 7.32
C TYR A 95 2.86 32.91 7.89
N ALA A 96 3.99 32.37 7.42
CA ALA A 96 4.53 31.08 7.89
C ALA A 96 4.62 30.97 9.42
N SER A 97 5.01 32.05 10.11
CA SER A 97 5.09 32.11 11.57
C SER A 97 3.72 32.02 12.24
N GLU A 98 2.74 32.75 11.71
CA GLU A 98 1.38 32.84 12.22
C GLU A 98 0.63 31.53 11.98
N ILE A 99 0.82 30.90 10.81
CA ILE A 99 0.28 29.57 10.50
C ILE A 99 0.86 28.52 11.45
N THR A 100 2.16 28.59 11.75
CA THR A 100 2.81 27.68 12.70
C THR A 100 2.24 27.85 14.11
N ALA A 101 2.09 29.10 14.56
CA ALA A 101 1.51 29.42 15.87
C ALA A 101 0.03 28.97 15.93
N PHE A 102 -0.71 29.19 14.85
CA PHE A 102 -2.10 28.77 14.70
C PHE A 102 -2.27 27.27 14.90
N TYR A 103 -1.57 26.40 14.16
CA TYR A 103 -1.78 24.94 14.31
C TYR A 103 -1.41 24.42 15.70
N LYS A 104 -0.35 24.98 16.30
CA LYS A 104 0.00 24.71 17.70
C LYS A 104 -1.09 25.16 18.66
N GLY A 105 -1.75 26.27 18.37
CA GLY A 105 -2.77 26.85 19.22
C GLY A 105 -4.15 26.20 19.09
N VAL A 106 -4.61 25.99 17.86
CA VAL A 106 -5.95 25.50 17.50
C VAL A 106 -6.16 24.04 17.88
N THR A 107 -5.11 23.21 17.80
CA THR A 107 -5.16 21.80 18.25
C THR A 107 -5.25 21.65 19.77
N GLN A 108 -5.19 22.76 20.50
CA GLN A 108 -5.26 22.88 21.95
C GLN A 108 -6.17 24.05 22.35
N SER A 109 -7.38 24.12 21.78
CA SER A 109 -8.35 25.19 22.01
C SER A 109 -9.77 24.66 22.23
N PRO A 110 -10.71 25.48 22.74
CA PRO A 110 -12.13 25.11 22.79
C PRO A 110 -12.74 24.73 21.43
N TRP A 111 -12.15 25.20 20.33
CA TRP A 111 -12.63 24.89 18.99
C TRP A 111 -12.40 23.43 18.62
N ILE A 112 -11.23 22.85 18.89
CA ILE A 112 -11.02 21.41 18.60
C ILE A 112 -11.82 20.53 19.57
N ASP A 113 -12.07 21.01 20.79
CA ASP A 113 -12.84 20.27 21.80
C ASP A 113 -14.29 20.03 21.35
N LEU A 114 -14.86 20.89 20.51
CA LEU A 114 -16.17 20.67 19.90
C LEU A 114 -16.20 19.34 19.12
N LEU A 115 -15.09 18.96 18.48
CA LEU A 115 -15.00 17.71 17.72
C LEU A 115 -14.93 16.46 18.62
N ALA A 116 -14.83 16.61 19.95
CA ALA A 116 -14.95 15.49 20.88
C ALA A 116 -16.30 14.78 20.75
N GLN A 117 -17.34 15.53 20.36
CA GLN A 117 -18.66 14.96 20.08
C GLN A 117 -18.63 13.94 18.92
N TYR A 118 -17.65 14.08 18.01
CA TYR A 118 -17.40 13.22 16.87
C TYR A 118 -16.30 12.17 17.14
N GLY A 119 -15.77 12.11 18.37
CA GLY A 119 -14.71 11.17 18.75
C GLY A 119 -13.29 11.65 18.46
N ILE A 120 -13.10 12.96 18.23
CA ILE A 120 -11.81 13.62 18.03
C ILE A 120 -11.46 14.40 19.31
N GLY A 121 -10.40 13.98 19.99
CA GLY A 121 -9.87 14.68 21.14
C GLY A 121 -8.89 15.79 20.75
N ALA A 122 -8.41 16.51 21.78
CA ALA A 122 -7.35 17.49 21.62
C ALA A 122 -6.11 16.88 20.94
N GLY A 123 -5.48 17.67 20.08
CA GLY A 123 -4.37 17.25 19.23
C GLY A 123 -3.02 17.81 19.67
N SER A 124 -2.09 17.89 18.74
CA SER A 124 -0.85 18.66 18.90
C SER A 124 -0.35 19.13 17.54
N SER A 125 0.73 19.90 17.51
CA SER A 125 1.38 20.29 16.26
C SER A 125 2.89 20.16 16.38
N LEU A 126 3.51 19.63 15.32
CA LEU A 126 4.95 19.57 15.14
C LEU A 126 5.45 20.83 14.40
N PRO A 127 6.75 21.16 14.51
CA PRO A 127 7.34 22.22 13.70
C PRO A 127 7.11 21.99 12.20
N PRO A 128 6.89 23.06 11.41
CA PRO A 128 6.69 22.93 9.98
C PRO A 128 7.97 22.43 9.30
N ILE A 129 7.82 21.75 8.17
CA ILE A 129 8.93 21.44 7.28
C ILE A 129 8.90 22.37 6.06
N SER A 130 10.02 23.02 5.77
CA SER A 130 10.18 23.80 4.54
C SER A 130 10.78 22.91 3.46
N VAL A 131 10.14 22.90 2.29
CA VAL A 131 10.56 22.07 1.16
C VAL A 131 10.73 22.92 -0.10
N SER A 132 11.67 22.52 -0.95
CA SER A 132 11.99 23.22 -2.20
C SER A 132 10.88 23.05 -3.25
N THR A 133 10.71 24.06 -4.11
CA THR A 133 9.69 24.06 -5.18
C THR A 133 10.13 23.22 -6.38
N THR A 134 10.09 21.89 -6.25
CA THR A 134 10.62 20.94 -7.25
C THR A 134 9.56 20.24 -8.10
N MET A 135 8.27 20.39 -7.79
CA MET A 135 7.19 19.87 -8.63
C MET A 135 7.16 20.60 -9.97
N ASP A 136 6.87 19.86 -11.04
CA ASP A 136 6.85 20.38 -12.42
C ASP A 136 5.65 21.31 -12.64
N TYR A 137 5.92 22.62 -12.65
CA TYR A 137 4.93 23.66 -12.91
C TYR A 137 4.92 24.13 -14.38
N SER A 138 5.55 23.41 -15.31
CA SER A 138 5.63 23.86 -16.72
C SER A 138 4.27 23.96 -17.40
N LYS A 139 3.25 23.28 -16.85
CA LYS A 139 1.86 23.30 -17.32
C LYS A 139 1.07 24.53 -16.85
N GLY A 140 1.64 25.33 -15.94
CA GLY A 140 0.99 26.48 -15.34
C GLY A 140 0.02 26.15 -14.19
N TYR A 141 0.00 24.90 -13.73
CA TYR A 141 -0.72 24.44 -12.54
C TYR A 141 -0.05 23.17 -11.99
N LEU A 142 -0.32 22.83 -10.73
CA LEU A 142 -0.03 21.51 -10.13
C LEU A 142 -1.33 20.73 -10.00
N SER A 143 -1.37 19.48 -10.47
CA SER A 143 -2.51 18.60 -10.21
C SER A 143 -2.41 17.97 -8.82
N ASP A 144 -3.54 17.52 -8.26
CA ASP A 144 -3.51 16.71 -7.03
C ASP A 144 -2.67 15.44 -7.20
N GLN A 145 -2.60 14.85 -8.39
CA GLN A 145 -1.69 13.73 -8.66
C GLN A 145 -0.21 14.11 -8.51
N ASP A 146 0.18 15.31 -8.94
CA ASP A 146 1.55 15.81 -8.75
C ASP A 146 1.86 15.99 -7.25
N ILE A 147 0.89 16.49 -6.48
CA ILE A 147 0.99 16.70 -5.03
C ILE A 147 1.07 15.35 -4.29
N GLN A 148 0.19 14.40 -4.62
CA GLN A 148 0.23 13.06 -4.04
C GLN A 148 1.56 12.35 -4.34
N ALA A 149 2.06 12.45 -5.57
CA ALA A 149 3.37 11.88 -5.94
C ALA A 149 4.51 12.52 -5.15
N TYR A 150 4.43 13.83 -4.92
CA TYR A 150 5.41 14.56 -4.13
C TYR A 150 5.38 14.16 -2.65
N LEU A 151 4.19 14.10 -2.02
CA LEU A 151 4.02 13.65 -0.64
C LEU A 151 4.52 12.20 -0.46
N LYS A 152 4.19 11.30 -1.39
CA LYS A 152 4.75 9.94 -1.45
C LYS A 152 6.28 9.93 -1.43
N ASN A 153 6.92 10.85 -2.17
CA ASN A 153 8.38 10.96 -2.17
C ASN A 153 8.94 11.50 -0.83
N LEU A 154 8.25 12.44 -0.18
CA LEU A 154 8.63 12.89 1.17
C LEU A 154 8.55 11.75 2.18
N VAL A 155 7.55 10.88 2.08
CA VAL A 155 7.45 9.67 2.89
C VAL A 155 8.60 8.71 2.60
N LYS A 156 8.86 8.43 1.31
CA LYS A 156 9.93 7.53 0.86
C LYS A 156 11.32 7.97 1.30
N THR A 157 11.56 9.28 1.36
CA THR A 157 12.83 9.87 1.81
C THR A 157 12.92 10.00 3.33
N GLY A 158 11.84 9.69 4.06
CA GLY A 158 11.75 9.85 5.51
C GLY A 158 11.64 11.31 5.97
N ALA A 159 11.37 12.25 5.05
CA ALA A 159 11.16 13.66 5.37
C ALA A 159 9.86 13.90 6.15
N ILE A 160 8.84 13.06 5.91
CA ILE A 160 7.63 12.96 6.72
C ILE A 160 7.35 11.50 7.10
N LEU A 161 6.68 11.29 8.23
CA LEU A 161 6.34 9.96 8.73
C LEU A 161 4.85 9.91 9.10
N PRO A 162 3.97 9.43 8.21
CA PRO A 162 2.55 9.31 8.51
C PRO A 162 2.28 8.35 9.67
N THR A 163 1.38 8.71 10.56
CA THR A 163 0.83 7.84 11.61
C THR A 163 -0.69 8.00 11.64
N VAL A 164 -1.39 7.16 12.41
CA VAL A 164 -2.87 7.22 12.51
C VAL A 164 -3.38 8.55 13.08
N SER A 165 -2.48 9.34 13.65
CA SER A 165 -2.74 10.65 14.21
C SER A 165 -2.26 11.81 13.32
N MET A 166 -1.49 11.58 12.26
CA MET A 166 -0.83 12.68 11.54
C MET A 166 -1.72 13.28 10.46
N TYR A 167 -1.73 14.62 10.39
CA TYR A 167 -2.30 15.40 9.29
C TYR A 167 -1.24 16.36 8.74
N PHE A 168 -1.10 16.38 7.41
CA PHE A 168 -0.07 17.14 6.70
C PHE A 168 -0.68 18.25 5.83
N PRO A 169 -0.98 19.44 6.36
CA PRO A 169 -1.42 20.57 5.55
C PRO A 169 -0.21 21.13 4.79
N ILE A 170 -0.27 21.10 3.45
CA ILE A 170 0.71 21.72 2.57
C ILE A 170 0.23 23.11 2.15
N HIS A 171 0.97 24.12 2.59
CA HIS A 171 0.79 25.52 2.20
C HIS A 171 1.69 25.83 1.01
N PHE A 172 1.12 26.43 -0.02
CA PHE A 172 1.83 26.79 -1.24
C PHE A 172 2.23 28.27 -1.24
N GLN A 173 3.39 28.57 -1.81
CA GLN A 173 3.80 29.95 -2.04
C GLN A 173 2.89 30.66 -3.06
N SER A 174 2.91 31.99 -3.03
CA SER A 174 2.17 32.83 -3.98
C SER A 174 2.48 32.50 -5.44
N GLY A 175 1.45 32.56 -6.29
CA GLY A 175 1.54 32.31 -7.74
C GLY A 175 1.43 30.84 -8.17
N ILE A 176 1.22 29.91 -7.24
CA ILE A 176 0.96 28.50 -7.55
C ILE A 176 -0.55 28.26 -7.67
N LYS A 177 -0.97 27.75 -8.82
CA LYS A 177 -2.32 27.31 -9.13
C LYS A 177 -2.42 25.80 -8.97
N ILE A 178 -3.41 25.32 -8.23
CA ILE A 178 -3.64 23.88 -7.97
C ILE A 178 -4.91 23.44 -8.70
N GLN A 179 -4.92 22.24 -9.26
CA GLN A 179 -6.07 21.60 -9.89
C GLN A 179 -6.44 20.32 -9.10
N SER A 180 -7.59 20.33 -8.45
CA SER A 180 -8.06 19.23 -7.57
C SER A 180 -8.86 18.16 -8.31
N GLY A 181 -9.54 18.54 -9.39
CA GLY A 181 -10.45 17.65 -10.10
C GLY A 181 -11.16 18.33 -11.26
N PHE A 182 -12.32 17.78 -11.62
CA PHE A 182 -13.21 18.31 -12.64
C PHE A 182 -14.62 18.42 -12.07
N ASP A 183 -15.33 19.49 -12.42
CA ASP A 183 -16.72 19.68 -12.05
C ASP A 183 -17.64 18.65 -12.75
N SER A 184 -18.95 18.69 -12.44
CA SER A 184 -19.96 17.81 -13.05
C SER A 184 -20.09 17.98 -14.58
N SER A 185 -19.56 19.07 -15.14
CA SER A 185 -19.52 19.36 -16.57
C SER A 185 -18.14 19.05 -17.19
N ASN A 186 -17.26 18.39 -16.46
CA ASN A 186 -15.90 18.02 -16.85
C ASN A 186 -14.98 19.22 -17.13
N ASN A 187 -15.20 20.36 -16.48
CA ASN A 187 -14.27 21.50 -16.47
C ASN A 187 -13.29 21.35 -15.30
N PRO A 188 -11.98 21.63 -15.50
CA PRO A 188 -11.01 21.55 -14.43
C PRO A 188 -11.30 22.58 -13.34
N GLU A 189 -11.24 22.15 -12.08
CA GLU A 189 -11.42 23.01 -10.92
C GLU A 189 -10.09 23.44 -10.34
N PHE A 190 -9.93 24.75 -10.11
CA PHE A 190 -8.69 25.34 -9.69
C PHE A 190 -8.79 26.11 -8.37
N SER A 191 -7.69 26.10 -7.61
CA SER A 191 -7.54 26.89 -6.39
C SER A 191 -7.66 28.39 -6.68
N CYS A 192 -8.26 29.15 -5.77
CA CYS A 192 -8.52 30.57 -5.92
C CYS A 192 -9.34 30.92 -7.18
N GLN A 193 -10.14 29.98 -7.69
CA GLN A 193 -11.09 30.21 -8.78
C GLN A 193 -12.39 29.45 -8.52
N ASN A 194 -12.26 28.16 -8.24
CA ASN A 194 -13.37 27.25 -7.98
C ASN A 194 -13.42 26.82 -6.51
N PHE A 195 -12.25 26.66 -5.88
CA PHE A 195 -12.13 26.25 -4.48
C PHE A 195 -11.03 27.03 -3.75
N CYS A 196 -11.04 26.94 -2.43
CA CYS A 196 -10.20 27.67 -1.50
C CYS A 196 -9.27 26.74 -0.73
N GLY A 197 -9.67 25.51 -0.48
CA GLY A 197 -8.80 24.45 0.04
C GLY A 197 -9.37 23.09 -0.34
N TYR A 198 -8.65 22.04 -0.01
CA TYR A 198 -9.22 20.70 0.09
C TYR A 198 -8.39 19.84 1.03
N HIS A 199 -8.99 18.76 1.51
CA HIS A 199 -8.29 17.70 2.18
C HIS A 199 -8.43 16.39 1.40
N GLY A 200 -7.54 15.44 1.68
CA GLY A 200 -7.53 14.15 1.02
C GLY A 200 -6.66 13.15 1.75
N ALA A 201 -6.65 11.93 1.23
CA ALA A 201 -5.83 10.86 1.78
C ALA A 201 -5.18 10.01 0.69
N ILE A 202 -3.98 9.53 1.01
CA ILE A 202 -3.20 8.62 0.18
C ILE A 202 -3.13 7.29 0.90
N ASP A 203 -3.59 6.20 0.27
CA ASP A 203 -3.33 4.85 0.77
C ASP A 203 -1.84 4.52 0.60
N VAL A 204 -1.09 4.64 1.69
CA VAL A 204 0.35 4.34 1.73
C VAL A 204 0.63 2.85 2.00
N SER A 205 -0.42 2.05 2.25
CA SER A 205 -0.35 0.59 2.44
C SER A 205 -0.50 -0.22 1.17
N SER A 206 -1.04 0.39 0.11
CA SER A 206 -1.26 -0.28 -1.15
C SER A 206 0.03 -0.91 -1.70
N PRO A 207 0.03 -2.21 -2.08
CA PRO A 207 1.21 -2.88 -2.64
C PRO A 207 1.73 -2.25 -3.92
N THR A 208 0.92 -1.46 -4.63
CA THR A 208 1.34 -0.69 -5.81
C THR A 208 2.07 0.60 -5.44
N ASN A 209 1.90 1.08 -4.21
CA ASN A 209 2.56 2.24 -3.63
C ASN A 209 3.77 1.80 -2.79
N ILE A 210 4.72 1.04 -3.35
CA ILE A 210 5.93 0.59 -2.63
C ILE A 210 6.82 1.81 -2.26
N LEU A 211 6.44 2.51 -1.19
CA LEU A 211 7.15 3.67 -0.64
C LEU A 211 8.31 3.26 0.26
N GLY A 212 8.60 1.95 0.38
CA GLY A 212 9.61 1.44 1.31
C GLY A 212 9.20 1.56 2.77
N LEU A 213 7.90 1.77 3.04
CA LEU A 213 7.33 1.80 4.37
C LEU A 213 7.17 0.37 4.90
N ASP A 214 7.79 0.08 6.03
CA ASP A 214 7.61 -1.19 6.76
C ASP A 214 6.48 -1.05 7.78
N PHE A 215 5.31 -1.60 7.44
CA PHE A 215 4.12 -1.65 8.31
C PHE A 215 4.32 -2.45 9.60
N ASN A 216 5.46 -3.14 9.77
CA ASN A 216 5.73 -3.96 10.94
C ASN A 216 6.65 -3.30 11.98
N THR A 217 7.27 -2.14 11.69
CA THR A 217 8.26 -1.51 12.59
C THR A 217 8.00 -0.06 12.95
N ASN A 218 7.19 0.66 12.17
CA ASN A 218 6.65 1.95 12.57
C ASN A 218 5.13 1.81 12.69
N THR A 219 4.51 2.57 13.59
CA THR A 219 3.05 2.63 13.85
C THR A 219 2.26 3.22 12.66
N GLN A 220 2.51 2.74 11.45
CA GLN A 220 2.15 3.40 10.22
C GLN A 220 0.74 3.02 9.80
N THR A 221 -0.06 4.08 9.83
CA THR A 221 -1.40 4.20 9.27
C THR A 221 -1.48 3.70 7.84
N GLN A 222 -2.64 3.16 7.49
CA GLN A 222 -3.00 2.87 6.10
C GLN A 222 -2.99 4.14 5.23
N PHE A 223 -3.39 5.28 5.80
CA PHE A 223 -3.61 6.51 5.07
C PHE A 223 -2.69 7.64 5.55
N LEU A 224 -2.09 8.35 4.60
CA LEU A 224 -1.52 9.67 4.82
C LEU A 224 -2.64 10.69 4.58
N TYR A 225 -3.08 11.40 5.63
CA TYR A 225 -4.05 12.49 5.55
C TYR A 225 -3.33 13.81 5.27
N TYR A 226 -3.80 14.57 4.29
CA TYR A 226 -3.20 15.84 3.90
C TYR A 226 -4.26 16.89 3.57
N GLY A 227 -3.87 18.16 3.64
CA GLY A 227 -4.68 19.29 3.18
C GLY A 227 -3.88 20.14 2.21
N VAL A 228 -4.53 20.75 1.24
CA VAL A 228 -3.91 21.57 0.20
C VAL A 228 -4.42 23.00 0.28
N LEU A 229 -3.51 23.90 0.68
CA LEU A 229 -3.84 25.26 1.05
C LEU A 229 -3.10 26.23 0.10
N PRO A 230 -3.80 26.89 -0.84
CA PRO A 230 -3.23 27.90 -1.71
C PRO A 230 -2.88 29.18 -0.94
N ASP A 231 -2.10 30.04 -1.57
CA ASP A 231 -1.79 31.37 -1.03
C ASP A 231 -2.96 32.35 -1.29
N PHE A 232 -3.58 32.84 -0.23
CA PHE A 232 -4.71 33.79 -0.31
C PHE A 232 -4.28 35.26 -0.40
N THR A 233 -2.97 35.55 -0.40
CA THR A 233 -2.50 36.95 -0.49
C THR A 233 -2.65 37.54 -1.89
N ASP A 234 -2.99 36.72 -2.88
CA ASP A 234 -3.38 37.17 -4.21
C ASP A 234 -4.74 37.90 -4.14
N PRO A 235 -4.81 39.21 -4.45
CA PRO A 235 -6.06 39.97 -4.43
C PRO A 235 -7.12 39.47 -5.43
N SER A 236 -6.72 38.63 -6.39
CA SER A 236 -7.63 38.01 -7.36
C SER A 236 -8.23 36.69 -6.87
N CYS A 237 -7.78 36.17 -5.73
CA CYS A 237 -8.39 35.00 -5.11
C CYS A 237 -9.78 35.37 -4.55
N PRO A 238 -10.87 34.68 -4.92
CA PRO A 238 -12.21 34.98 -4.42
C PRO A 238 -12.46 34.42 -3.01
N CYS A 239 -11.47 33.76 -2.40
CA CYS A 239 -11.54 33.06 -1.11
C CYS A 239 -11.41 34.02 0.08
N HIS A 240 -12.33 34.98 0.17
CA HIS A 240 -12.36 35.97 1.23
C HIS A 240 -13.74 36.00 1.87
N ALA A 241 -13.79 35.92 3.21
CA ALA A 241 -15.06 36.05 3.93
C ALA A 241 -15.72 37.42 3.63
N TYR A 242 -17.04 37.49 3.75
CA TYR A 242 -17.77 38.76 3.71
C TYR A 242 -18.42 39.06 5.07
N PRO A 243 -18.06 40.17 5.74
CA PRO A 243 -17.06 41.16 5.36
C PRO A 243 -15.62 40.61 5.43
N ASN A 244 -14.71 41.19 4.63
CA ASN A 244 -13.31 40.76 4.55
C ASN A 244 -12.59 41.01 5.88
N ASN A 245 -12.11 39.94 6.50
CA ASN A 245 -11.39 39.96 7.78
C ASN A 245 -9.86 39.99 7.64
N GLY A 246 -9.36 40.07 6.40
CA GLY A 246 -7.96 40.13 6.02
C GLY A 246 -7.39 38.77 5.61
N PHE A 247 -6.35 38.79 4.76
CA PHE A 247 -5.74 37.58 4.18
C PHE A 247 -5.31 36.54 5.21
N LEU A 248 -4.76 36.98 6.36
CA LEU A 248 -4.39 36.07 7.43
C LEU A 248 -5.63 35.36 8.00
N ALA A 249 -6.70 36.09 8.29
CA ALA A 249 -7.92 35.51 8.86
C ALA A 249 -8.54 34.47 7.89
N ASP A 250 -8.57 34.77 6.59
CA ASP A 250 -9.06 33.81 5.58
C ASP A 250 -8.14 32.57 5.50
N THR A 251 -6.82 32.77 5.54
CA THR A 251 -5.85 31.67 5.55
C THR A 251 -6.06 30.74 6.74
N LEU A 252 -6.21 31.30 7.94
CA LEU A 252 -6.41 30.52 9.16
C LEU A 252 -7.80 29.86 9.18
N ALA A 253 -8.82 30.51 8.63
CA ALA A 253 -10.16 29.96 8.53
C ALA A 253 -10.20 28.72 7.62
N VAL A 254 -9.61 28.79 6.43
CA VAL A 254 -9.50 27.62 5.54
C VAL A 254 -8.63 26.55 6.19
N ALA A 255 -7.53 26.93 6.83
CA ALA A 255 -6.71 25.96 7.56
C ALA A 255 -7.45 25.26 8.70
N ALA A 256 -8.38 25.94 9.37
CA ALA A 256 -9.27 25.35 10.38
C ALA A 256 -10.30 24.42 9.74
N HIS A 257 -10.90 24.84 8.62
CA HIS A 257 -11.86 24.07 7.85
C HIS A 257 -11.28 22.71 7.45
N GLU A 258 -10.16 22.71 6.72
CA GLU A 258 -9.53 21.48 6.23
C GLU A 258 -9.01 20.59 7.36
N LEU A 259 -8.65 21.18 8.50
CA LEU A 259 -8.24 20.41 9.69
C LEU A 259 -9.43 19.69 10.34
N ALA A 260 -10.59 20.36 10.45
CA ALA A 260 -11.77 19.76 11.03
C ALA A 260 -12.25 18.56 10.18
N GLU A 261 -12.34 18.76 8.87
CA GLU A 261 -12.82 17.74 7.95
C GLU A 261 -11.86 16.57 7.83
N ALA A 262 -10.56 16.81 7.67
CA ALA A 262 -9.59 15.72 7.67
C ALA A 262 -9.62 14.90 8.99
N ALA A 263 -9.99 15.52 10.12
CA ALA A 263 -10.10 14.82 11.40
C ALA A 263 -11.42 14.04 11.55
N THR A 264 -12.54 14.54 11.02
CA THR A 264 -13.87 13.91 11.13
C THR A 264 -14.23 12.98 9.98
N ASP A 265 -13.60 13.17 8.82
CA ASP A 265 -13.79 12.41 7.60
C ASP A 265 -12.49 12.35 6.80
N GLY A 266 -11.50 11.59 7.29
CA GLY A 266 -10.18 11.58 6.67
C GLY A 266 -10.15 10.96 5.25
N LEU A 267 -11.21 10.28 4.81
CA LEU A 267 -11.34 9.72 3.46
C LEU A 267 -12.60 10.26 2.78
N PRO A 268 -12.47 11.32 1.96
CA PRO A 268 -13.58 11.92 1.22
C PRO A 268 -14.04 11.06 0.02
N ASP A 269 -14.26 9.77 0.24
CA ASP A 269 -14.84 8.85 -0.73
C ASP A 269 -16.20 8.40 -0.23
N ARG A 270 -17.22 8.48 -1.09
CA ARG A 270 -18.61 8.04 -0.82
C ARG A 270 -18.74 6.61 -0.25
N TYR A 271 -17.72 5.78 -0.38
CA TYR A 271 -17.66 4.41 0.16
C TYR A 271 -16.98 4.31 1.53
N PHE A 272 -16.27 5.36 1.98
CA PHE A 272 -15.45 5.38 3.20
C PHE A 272 -15.63 6.64 4.05
N LEU A 273 -16.78 7.31 3.95
CA LEU A 273 -17.09 8.54 4.69
C LEU A 273 -17.07 8.33 6.22
N GLY A 274 -16.45 9.27 6.92
CA GLY A 274 -16.48 9.43 8.37
C GLY A 274 -17.79 10.05 8.84
N TRP A 275 -17.75 11.28 9.35
CA TRP A 275 -18.95 12.03 9.75
C TRP A 275 -19.47 12.90 8.61
N TYR A 276 -20.71 12.64 8.20
CA TYR A 276 -21.33 13.31 7.06
C TYR A 276 -22.84 13.46 7.30
N ASP A 277 -23.52 14.40 6.64
CA ASP A 277 -24.99 14.48 6.68
C ASP A 277 -25.60 14.48 5.28
N PHE A 278 -26.10 13.34 4.81
CA PHE A 278 -26.77 13.23 3.50
C PHE A 278 -28.12 13.96 3.39
N ASN A 279 -28.71 14.40 4.50
CA ASN A 279 -30.05 14.99 4.50
C ASN A 279 -30.04 16.49 4.19
N ILE A 280 -28.85 17.11 4.18
CA ILE A 280 -28.69 18.50 3.78
C ILE A 280 -28.58 18.52 2.26
N SER A 281 -29.60 19.08 1.62
CA SER A 281 -29.65 19.17 0.17
C SER A 281 -28.91 20.41 -0.32
N PRO A 282 -28.27 20.34 -1.50
CA PRO A 282 -28.03 19.18 -2.36
C PRO A 282 -26.61 18.60 -2.18
N GLY A 283 -26.54 17.41 -1.60
CA GLY A 283 -25.34 16.57 -1.66
C GLY A 283 -24.94 15.92 -0.34
N GLY A 284 -25.49 16.41 0.76
CA GLY A 284 -24.92 16.27 2.07
C GLY A 284 -23.64 17.08 2.24
N GLU A 285 -23.24 17.32 3.47
CA GLU A 285 -22.14 18.23 3.80
C GLU A 285 -21.27 17.64 4.93
N GLU A 286 -19.98 17.95 4.90
CA GLU A 286 -19.01 17.64 5.95
C GLU A 286 -19.11 18.63 7.13
N VAL A 287 -18.39 18.36 8.23
CA VAL A 287 -18.54 19.12 9.48
C VAL A 287 -18.27 20.62 9.35
N ALA A 288 -17.33 21.00 8.48
CA ALA A 288 -16.96 22.39 8.30
C ALA A 288 -17.74 23.02 7.13
N ASP A 289 -18.05 22.28 6.08
CA ASP A 289 -18.92 22.71 4.97
C ASP A 289 -20.29 23.25 5.43
N ILE A 290 -20.94 22.63 6.41
CA ILE A 290 -22.20 23.13 7.00
C ILE A 290 -22.07 24.58 7.52
N CYS A 291 -20.85 24.95 7.91
CA CYS A 291 -20.50 26.24 8.49
C CYS A 291 -19.55 27.06 7.60
N ALA A 292 -19.49 26.72 6.31
CA ALA A 292 -18.69 27.41 5.30
C ALA A 292 -18.75 28.93 5.46
N TRP A 293 -17.58 29.56 5.60
CA TRP A 293 -17.38 31.01 5.71
C TRP A 293 -18.06 31.70 6.90
N LYS A 294 -18.60 30.96 7.87
CA LYS A 294 -18.97 31.53 9.17
C LYS A 294 -17.71 31.57 10.02
N LEU A 295 -17.20 32.78 10.24
CA LEU A 295 -15.96 32.97 10.99
C LEU A 295 -16.23 33.26 12.46
N GLY A 296 -15.33 32.76 13.31
CA GLY A 296 -15.28 33.07 14.72
C GLY A 296 -13.85 33.14 15.20
N LYS A 297 -13.69 33.13 16.52
CA LYS A 297 -12.39 33.13 17.17
C LYS A 297 -12.33 32.04 18.22
N THR A 298 -11.16 31.45 18.37
CA THR A 298 -10.85 30.55 19.47
C THR A 298 -9.62 31.04 20.21
N VAL A 299 -9.48 30.69 21.48
CA VAL A 299 -8.32 31.06 22.31
C VAL A 299 -7.49 29.82 22.57
N SER A 300 -6.22 29.87 22.21
CA SER A 300 -5.30 28.77 22.47
C SER A 300 -5.00 28.65 23.96
N ARG A 301 -4.96 27.41 24.45
CA ARG A 301 -4.49 27.09 25.81
C ARG A 301 -2.97 27.09 25.93
N VAL A 302 -2.26 27.12 24.81
CA VAL A 302 -0.79 26.97 24.76
C VAL A 302 -0.09 28.32 24.85
N ASP A 303 -0.58 29.32 24.12
CA ASP A 303 0.01 30.66 24.08
C ASP A 303 -0.95 31.79 24.51
N GLY A 304 -2.21 31.47 24.80
CA GLY A 304 -3.24 32.44 25.18
C GLY A 304 -3.69 33.36 24.04
N GLN A 305 -3.21 33.15 22.81
CA GLN A 305 -3.56 33.99 21.66
C GLN A 305 -4.93 33.62 21.10
N SER A 306 -5.58 34.63 20.53
CA SER A 306 -6.85 34.44 19.82
C SER A 306 -6.57 34.26 18.34
N TYR A 307 -7.12 33.19 17.77
CA TYR A 307 -6.97 32.83 16.37
C TYR A 307 -8.32 32.86 15.66
N ASP A 308 -8.33 33.38 14.43
CA ASP A 308 -9.46 33.26 13.52
C ASP A 308 -9.62 31.81 13.08
N VAL A 309 -10.86 31.32 13.13
CA VAL A 309 -11.25 29.97 12.74
C VAL A 309 -12.55 30.03 11.97
N GLN A 310 -12.76 29.07 11.07
CA GLN A 310 -14.12 28.80 10.62
C GLN A 310 -14.87 28.10 11.77
N LEU A 311 -16.09 28.54 12.04
CA LEU A 311 -17.00 27.80 12.91
C LEU A 311 -17.26 26.41 12.32
N ILE A 312 -17.51 25.43 13.18
CA ILE A 312 -17.81 24.04 12.79
C ILE A 312 -19.18 23.66 13.32
N TRP A 313 -19.86 22.74 12.63
CA TRP A 313 -21.18 22.29 13.08
C TRP A 313 -21.08 21.48 14.37
N SER A 314 -21.96 21.77 15.32
CA SER A 314 -22.15 20.99 16.55
C SER A 314 -23.52 20.33 16.51
N ASN A 315 -23.56 18.99 16.45
CA ASN A 315 -24.82 18.23 16.56
C ASN A 315 -25.50 18.47 17.91
N ASN A 316 -24.72 18.64 18.97
CA ASN A 316 -25.26 18.86 20.32
C ASN A 316 -25.92 20.22 20.48
N ASP A 317 -25.28 21.26 19.93
CA ASP A 317 -25.74 22.64 20.09
C ASP A 317 -26.67 23.06 18.95
N VAL A 318 -26.68 22.29 17.85
CA VAL A 318 -27.51 22.51 16.67
C VAL A 318 -27.20 23.87 16.02
N SER A 319 -25.91 24.22 16.01
CA SER A 319 -25.39 25.49 15.53
C SER A 319 -23.95 25.37 15.04
N CYS A 320 -23.49 26.44 14.37
CA CYS A 320 -22.08 26.62 13.99
C CYS A 320 -21.37 27.35 15.11
N ASP A 321 -20.39 26.72 15.75
CA ASP A 321 -19.78 27.22 16.98
C ASP A 321 -18.25 27.15 16.95
N ALA A 322 -17.61 27.96 17.80
CA ALA A 322 -16.17 27.92 18.07
C ALA A 322 -15.85 27.36 19.47
N GLU A 323 -16.89 27.21 20.30
CA GLU A 323 -16.88 26.59 21.61
C GLU A 323 -18.30 26.11 21.92
N GLY A 324 -18.47 24.99 22.64
CA GLY A 324 -19.78 24.42 22.89
C GLY A 324 -19.73 23.05 23.57
N SER A 325 -20.80 22.29 23.45
CA SER A 325 -20.92 21.00 24.15
C SER A 325 -19.96 19.95 23.59
N THR A 326 -19.06 19.46 24.44
CA THR A 326 -18.12 18.36 24.14
C THR A 326 -18.71 16.98 24.45
N ALA A 327 -20.00 16.91 24.81
CA ALA A 327 -20.66 15.64 25.04
C ALA A 327 -20.60 14.80 23.75
N PRO A 328 -20.46 13.47 23.81
CA PRO A 328 -20.55 12.65 22.61
C PRO A 328 -21.88 12.90 21.86
N ALA A 329 -21.82 13.28 20.58
CA ALA A 329 -23.01 13.55 19.78
C ALA A 329 -23.82 12.26 19.66
N ASN A 330 -25.14 12.29 19.87
CA ASN A 330 -26.00 11.13 19.71
C ASN A 330 -26.30 10.92 18.21
N PRO A 331 -26.01 9.74 17.63
CA PRO A 331 -25.49 8.54 18.27
C PRO A 331 -24.02 8.58 18.66
N ALA A 332 -23.73 8.46 19.96
CA ALA A 332 -22.34 8.48 20.40
C ALA A 332 -21.65 7.23 19.88
N ILE A 333 -20.50 7.41 19.24
CA ILE A 333 -19.70 6.32 18.69
C ILE A 333 -19.28 5.39 19.84
N GLY A 334 -20.02 4.30 20.00
CA GLY A 334 -19.53 3.07 20.62
C GLY A 334 -19.10 2.12 19.51
N THR A 335 -17.93 2.34 18.92
CA THR A 335 -17.30 1.32 18.08
C THR A 335 -16.61 0.31 18.98
N GLY A 336 -17.13 -0.91 18.99
CA GLY A 336 -16.58 -2.00 19.77
C GLY A 336 -16.95 -3.33 19.13
N CYS A 337 -15.97 -4.24 19.05
CA CYS A 337 -16.24 -5.62 18.74
C CYS A 337 -16.54 -6.35 20.04
N TYR A 338 -17.77 -6.84 20.17
CA TYR A 338 -18.23 -7.44 21.42
C TYR A 338 -18.11 -8.96 21.36
N PRO A 339 -17.76 -9.63 22.46
CA PRO A 339 -17.71 -11.07 22.50
C PRO A 339 -19.11 -11.68 22.31
N ALA A 340 -19.18 -12.87 21.71
CA ALA A 340 -20.41 -13.64 21.60
C ALA A 340 -20.95 -13.94 23.01
N PHE A 341 -22.23 -13.67 23.23
CA PHE A 341 -22.87 -13.89 24.52
C PHE A 341 -22.81 -15.37 24.88
N ASN A 342 -22.04 -15.68 25.92
CA ASN A 342 -21.86 -17.01 26.46
C ASN A 342 -22.50 -17.11 27.84
N GLN A 343 -23.57 -17.90 27.98
CA GLN A 343 -24.30 -18.09 29.25
C GLN A 343 -23.46 -18.69 30.39
N THR A 344 -22.31 -19.28 30.08
CA THR A 344 -21.39 -19.88 31.08
C THR A 344 -20.37 -18.89 31.63
N GLN A 345 -20.25 -17.70 31.02
CA GLN A 345 -19.34 -16.65 31.45
C GLN A 345 -20.03 -15.72 32.46
N PHE A 346 -19.28 -15.27 33.46
CA PHE A 346 -19.77 -14.29 34.43
C PHE A 346 -19.61 -12.88 33.85
N TYR A 347 -20.68 -12.08 33.89
CA TYR A 347 -20.69 -10.71 33.40
C TYR A 347 -20.99 -9.73 34.54
N SER A 348 -20.27 -8.63 34.57
CA SER A 348 -20.49 -7.50 35.46
C SER A 348 -21.54 -6.56 34.90
N VAL A 349 -22.22 -5.83 35.79
CA VAL A 349 -23.14 -4.75 35.37
C VAL A 349 -22.38 -3.76 34.49
N GLY A 350 -22.91 -3.48 33.31
CA GLY A 350 -22.27 -2.65 32.28
C GLY A 350 -21.59 -3.43 31.15
N ASP A 351 -21.35 -4.74 31.33
CA ASP A 351 -20.75 -5.59 30.31
C ASP A 351 -21.64 -5.71 29.08
N VAL A 352 -21.00 -5.92 27.94
CA VAL A 352 -21.60 -5.91 26.60
C VAL A 352 -21.21 -7.17 25.85
N ALA A 353 -22.15 -7.75 25.12
CA ALA A 353 -21.97 -8.96 24.34
C ALA A 353 -22.87 -8.96 23.09
N SER A 354 -22.55 -9.78 22.09
CA SER A 354 -23.39 -9.97 20.89
C SER A 354 -24.21 -11.26 20.98
N ARG A 355 -25.52 -11.22 20.75
CA ARG A 355 -26.42 -12.39 20.80
C ARG A 355 -27.28 -12.47 19.53
N ALA A 356 -27.32 -13.64 18.91
CA ALA A 356 -28.22 -13.90 17.78
C ALA A 356 -29.69 -13.86 18.24
N ASP A 357 -30.59 -13.37 17.38
CA ASP A 357 -32.02 -13.37 17.64
C ASP A 357 -32.53 -14.82 17.74
N PRO A 358 -33.16 -15.21 18.86
CA PRO A 358 -33.72 -16.55 19.02
C PRO A 358 -34.72 -16.95 17.93
N ASN A 359 -35.39 -15.96 17.32
CA ASN A 359 -36.42 -16.18 16.30
C ASN A 359 -35.87 -16.03 14.88
N ASN A 360 -34.71 -15.38 14.70
CA ASN A 360 -34.07 -15.23 13.40
C ASN A 360 -32.54 -15.19 13.54
N PRO A 361 -31.85 -16.34 13.45
CA PRO A 361 -30.39 -16.42 13.65
C PRO A 361 -29.55 -15.58 12.68
N ALA A 362 -30.13 -15.11 11.57
CA ALA A 362 -29.47 -14.19 10.63
C ALA A 362 -29.43 -12.74 11.14
N ILE A 363 -30.17 -12.42 12.20
CA ILE A 363 -30.17 -11.11 12.85
C ILE A 363 -29.41 -11.26 14.16
N THR A 364 -28.42 -10.39 14.36
CA THR A 364 -27.63 -10.35 15.59
C THR A 364 -27.77 -8.98 16.22
N PHE A 365 -27.88 -8.94 17.55
CA PHE A 365 -27.97 -7.69 18.31
C PHE A 365 -26.97 -7.70 19.46
N ASN A 366 -26.50 -6.53 19.87
CA ASN A 366 -25.73 -6.43 21.10
C ASN A 366 -26.68 -6.27 22.29
N ILE A 367 -26.26 -6.85 23.39
CA ILE A 367 -26.94 -6.80 24.67
C ILE A 367 -25.99 -6.20 25.69
N LYS A 368 -26.52 -5.38 26.60
CA LYS A 368 -25.79 -4.83 27.74
C LYS A 368 -26.42 -5.33 29.03
N LEU A 369 -25.61 -5.70 30.01
CA LEU A 369 -26.12 -6.08 31.32
C LEU A 369 -26.44 -4.82 32.12
N ASP A 370 -27.72 -4.59 32.39
CA ASP A 370 -28.17 -3.41 33.13
C ASP A 370 -27.89 -3.51 34.64
N ALA A 371 -28.16 -2.42 35.38
CA ALA A 371 -27.98 -2.36 36.83
C ALA A 371 -28.86 -3.34 37.62
N SER A 372 -29.93 -3.86 37.00
CA SER A 372 -30.82 -4.87 37.57
C SER A 372 -30.40 -6.30 37.19
N ARG A 373 -29.24 -6.46 36.52
CA ARG A 373 -28.74 -7.72 35.95
C ARG A 373 -29.67 -8.35 34.90
N ASN A 374 -30.46 -7.53 34.23
CA ASN A 374 -31.19 -7.95 33.04
C ASN A 374 -30.39 -7.59 31.80
N TRP A 375 -30.42 -8.47 30.80
CA TRP A 375 -29.86 -8.18 29.49
C TRP A 375 -30.84 -7.30 28.72
N ILE A 376 -30.47 -6.04 28.52
CA ILE A 376 -31.21 -5.11 27.67
C ILE A 376 -30.67 -5.21 26.24
N GLN A 377 -31.55 -5.36 25.27
CA GLN A 377 -31.23 -5.43 23.85
C GLN A 377 -31.24 -4.03 23.26
N GLY A 378 -30.17 -3.64 22.56
CA GLY A 378 -30.18 -2.41 21.76
C GLY A 378 -30.97 -2.61 20.46
N ASP A 379 -31.58 -1.55 19.92
CA ASP A 379 -32.32 -1.61 18.65
C ASP A 379 -31.43 -2.20 17.54
N ALA A 380 -32.02 -3.06 16.70
CA ALA A 380 -31.30 -3.74 15.62
C ALA A 380 -30.64 -2.74 14.66
N CYS A 381 -29.42 -3.05 14.13
CA CYS A 381 -28.81 -2.28 13.04
C CYS A 381 -29.89 -2.02 11.97
N ASN A 382 -30.21 -0.75 11.76
CA ASN A 382 -31.18 -0.34 10.76
C ASN A 382 -30.72 -0.88 9.39
N PRO A 383 -31.58 -1.50 8.57
CA PRO A 383 -31.21 -1.97 7.23
C PRO A 383 -30.66 -0.87 6.31
N LYS A 384 -30.90 0.43 6.60
CA LYS A 384 -30.24 1.56 5.92
C LYS A 384 -28.77 1.76 6.32
N LEU A 385 -28.36 1.30 7.51
CA LEU A 385 -27.00 1.34 8.05
C LEU A 385 -26.21 0.05 7.76
N ASN A 386 -26.76 -0.90 7.01
CA ASN A 386 -26.16 -2.23 6.82
C ASN A 386 -24.82 -2.21 6.05
N VAL A 387 -24.49 -1.09 5.39
CA VAL A 387 -23.19 -0.87 4.72
C VAL A 387 -22.18 -0.23 5.69
N ALA A 388 -22.64 0.55 6.67
CA ALA A 388 -21.82 1.22 7.68
C ALA A 388 -21.60 0.37 8.95
N CYS A 389 -22.52 -0.54 9.28
CA CYS A 389 -22.31 -1.50 10.38
C CYS A 389 -21.17 -2.48 10.03
N TYR A 390 -20.97 -2.79 8.74
CA TYR A 390 -20.14 -3.91 8.29
C TYR A 390 -19.41 -3.58 6.98
N PRO A 391 -18.11 -3.22 7.02
CA PRO A 391 -17.35 -3.06 5.78
C PRO A 391 -17.33 -4.39 5.03
N LYS A 392 -17.72 -4.41 3.76
CA LYS A 392 -17.65 -5.61 2.90
C LYS A 392 -16.19 -5.96 2.62
N TYR A 393 -15.53 -6.62 3.57
CA TYR A 393 -14.29 -7.33 3.33
C TYR A 393 -14.59 -8.81 3.07
N GLN A 394 -13.94 -9.38 2.06
CA GLN A 394 -13.93 -10.83 1.86
C GLN A 394 -12.87 -11.45 2.80
N CYS A 395 -13.26 -12.47 3.57
CA CYS A 395 -12.46 -13.02 4.67
C CYS A 395 -11.15 -13.69 4.22
N ASP A 396 -11.00 -13.92 2.92
CA ASP A 396 -9.89 -14.59 2.24
C ASP A 396 -8.69 -13.66 2.01
N GLN A 397 -8.81 -12.37 2.30
CA GLN A 397 -7.70 -11.39 2.21
C GLN A 397 -7.08 -11.04 3.56
N ILE A 398 -7.56 -11.64 4.65
CA ILE A 398 -7.12 -11.31 6.02
C ILE A 398 -6.04 -12.30 6.47
N PRO A 399 -4.85 -11.82 6.88
CA PRO A 399 -3.77 -12.69 7.36
C PRO A 399 -4.20 -13.55 8.56
N LEU A 400 -3.98 -14.87 8.46
CA LEU A 400 -4.30 -15.86 9.50
C LEU A 400 -3.20 -15.90 10.58
N ILE A 401 -3.18 -14.91 11.47
CA ILE A 401 -2.21 -14.80 12.55
C ILE A 401 -2.84 -15.25 13.88
N ASP A 402 -2.40 -16.38 14.44
CA ASP A 402 -2.95 -16.90 15.69
C ASP A 402 -2.90 -15.93 16.87
N GLY A 403 -3.97 -15.90 17.66
CA GLY A 403 -4.22 -14.94 18.73
C GLY A 403 -4.68 -13.56 18.24
N THR A 404 -4.65 -13.30 16.93
CA THR A 404 -5.05 -12.01 16.37
C THR A 404 -6.55 -11.96 16.23
N GLN A 405 -7.12 -10.93 16.86
CA GLN A 405 -8.50 -10.58 16.65
C GLN A 405 -8.64 -9.87 15.30
N VAL A 406 -9.50 -10.38 14.44
CA VAL A 406 -9.65 -9.95 13.04
C VAL A 406 -11.12 -9.80 12.67
N TRP A 407 -11.39 -8.90 11.72
CA TRP A 407 -12.75 -8.50 11.37
C TRP A 407 -13.04 -8.84 9.92
N CYS A 408 -14.02 -9.70 9.69
CA CYS A 408 -14.53 -9.98 8.36
C CYS A 408 -16.01 -9.61 8.27
N GLY A 409 -16.32 -8.50 7.60
CA GLY A 409 -17.68 -7.99 7.58
C GLY A 409 -18.18 -7.66 8.99
N SER A 410 -19.26 -8.35 9.38
CA SER A 410 -19.85 -8.25 10.72
C SER A 410 -19.21 -9.10 11.79
N LEU A 411 -18.26 -9.95 11.41
CA LEU A 411 -17.82 -11.06 12.22
C LEU A 411 -16.45 -10.76 12.81
N ASN A 412 -16.41 -10.78 14.13
CA ASN A 412 -15.21 -10.71 14.93
C ASN A 412 -14.70 -12.13 15.14
N TYR A 413 -13.47 -12.38 14.72
CA TYR A 413 -12.80 -13.65 14.91
C TYR A 413 -11.54 -13.45 15.71
N ILE A 414 -11.10 -14.51 16.39
CA ILE A 414 -9.71 -14.67 16.80
C ILE A 414 -9.17 -15.81 15.98
N VAL A 415 -8.05 -15.61 15.33
CA VAL A 415 -7.42 -16.73 14.63
C VAL A 415 -6.83 -17.64 15.70
N ASN A 416 -7.15 -18.93 15.67
CA ASN A 416 -6.63 -19.94 16.58
C ASN A 416 -6.26 -21.18 15.76
N ASN A 417 -4.98 -21.58 15.82
CA ASN A 417 -4.40 -22.65 15.01
C ASN A 417 -4.63 -22.49 13.49
N GLY A 418 -4.52 -21.27 12.98
CA GLY A 418 -4.74 -20.91 11.57
C GLY A 418 -6.20 -20.95 11.13
N ALA A 419 -7.15 -21.13 12.07
CA ALA A 419 -8.57 -21.13 11.80
C ALA A 419 -9.25 -19.94 12.47
N PHE A 420 -10.22 -19.33 11.80
CA PHE A 420 -11.05 -18.30 12.40
C PHE A 420 -11.93 -18.92 13.50
N ALA A 421 -11.60 -18.66 14.77
CA ALA A 421 -12.47 -18.94 15.89
C ALA A 421 -13.38 -17.74 16.11
N PHE A 422 -14.69 -17.95 15.91
CA PHE A 422 -15.68 -16.90 16.02
C PHE A 422 -15.72 -16.32 17.44
N MET A 423 -15.45 -15.01 17.56
CA MET A 423 -15.41 -14.30 18.83
C MET A 423 -16.65 -13.45 19.07
N GLY A 424 -17.44 -13.10 18.06
CA GLY A 424 -18.63 -12.28 18.20
C GLY A 424 -18.87 -11.40 16.98
N TYR A 425 -19.63 -10.33 17.13
CA TYR A 425 -19.91 -9.42 16.02
C TYR A 425 -19.33 -8.02 16.29
N CYS A 426 -18.81 -7.36 15.25
CA CYS A 426 -18.39 -5.96 15.31
C CYS A 426 -19.51 -5.07 14.84
N VAL A 427 -19.98 -4.17 15.68
CA VAL A 427 -21.13 -3.33 15.35
C VAL A 427 -20.87 -1.91 15.82
N VAL A 428 -21.11 -0.94 14.93
CA VAL A 428 -21.21 0.47 15.31
C VAL A 428 -22.53 0.62 16.05
N TYR A 429 -22.49 0.93 17.35
CA TYR A 429 -23.71 1.28 18.07
C TYR A 429 -23.91 2.78 18.12
N PRO A 430 -25.15 3.24 17.92
CA PRO A 430 -25.60 4.45 18.56
C PRO A 430 -25.73 4.22 20.07
N HIS A 431 -24.92 4.89 20.87
CA HIS A 431 -25.07 4.82 22.32
C HIS A 431 -26.43 5.43 22.72
N VAL A 432 -27.39 4.59 23.14
CA VAL A 432 -28.63 5.07 23.75
C VAL A 432 -28.36 5.30 25.23
N SER A 433 -28.22 6.56 25.62
CA SER A 433 -28.15 6.92 27.03
C SER A 433 -29.50 6.65 27.70
N VAL A 434 -29.52 5.77 28.70
CA VAL A 434 -30.67 5.67 29.61
C VAL A 434 -30.71 6.97 30.41
N ILE A 435 -31.70 7.81 30.13
CA ILE A 435 -32.05 8.94 31.00
C ILE A 435 -32.41 8.34 32.34
N ALA A 436 -31.56 8.53 33.34
CA ALA A 436 -31.92 8.27 34.72
C ALA A 436 -33.08 9.22 35.06
N THR A 437 -34.30 8.70 35.08
CA THR A 437 -35.45 9.42 35.62
C THR A 437 -35.16 9.67 37.10
N THR A 438 -34.74 10.88 37.43
CA THR A 438 -34.73 11.36 38.81
C THR A 438 -36.17 11.37 39.31
N THR A 439 -36.58 10.31 39.98
CA THR A 439 -37.77 10.34 40.83
C THR A 439 -37.47 11.24 42.01
N SER A 440 -38.10 12.41 41.99
CA SER A 440 -38.20 13.27 43.16
C SER A 440 -38.90 12.49 44.28
N THR A 441 -38.20 12.30 45.39
CA THR A 441 -38.83 11.99 46.68
C THR A 441 -38.49 13.10 47.64
N THR A 442 -39.45 14.01 47.78
CA THR A 442 -39.51 15.01 48.84
C THR A 442 -39.70 14.35 50.20
N THR A 443 -38.90 14.84 51.15
CA THR A 443 -39.16 15.02 52.60
C THR A 443 -39.38 13.80 53.51
N GLY A 444 -38.45 13.64 54.44
CA GLY A 444 -38.61 12.96 55.73
C GLY A 444 -37.46 13.31 56.66
N THR A 445 -37.75 14.11 57.68
CA THR A 445 -36.86 14.74 58.68
C THR A 445 -36.31 13.76 59.73
N SER A 446 -35.26 14.24 60.45
CA SER A 446 -34.76 13.78 61.76
C SER A 446 -33.81 12.57 61.73
N SER A 447 -32.68 12.48 62.45
CA SER A 447 -32.12 13.23 63.58
C SER A 447 -30.61 12.94 63.70
N THR A 448 -29.91 13.88 64.32
CA THR A 448 -28.56 13.82 64.91
C THR A 448 -28.19 12.50 65.59
N LEU A 449 -26.91 12.09 65.48
CA LEU A 449 -26.10 11.67 66.63
C LEU A 449 -24.59 11.66 66.31
N THR A 450 -23.88 12.39 67.15
CA THR A 450 -22.43 12.50 67.34
C THR A 450 -21.77 11.17 67.74
N SER A 451 -20.54 10.90 67.27
CA SER A 451 -19.41 10.52 68.14
C SER A 451 -18.07 10.39 67.40
N LYS A 452 -17.09 11.12 67.91
CA LYS A 452 -15.63 10.87 67.84
C LYS A 452 -15.26 10.31 69.23
N PRO A 453 -14.38 9.31 69.40
CA PRO A 453 -12.96 9.56 69.74
C PRO A 453 -11.97 8.53 69.12
N THR A 454 -10.78 8.90 68.62
CA THR A 454 -9.47 9.05 69.31
C THR A 454 -8.71 7.75 69.65
N SER A 455 -7.50 7.61 69.10
CA SER A 455 -6.23 6.99 69.62
C SER A 455 -5.43 6.37 68.45
N SER A 456 -4.18 6.70 68.10
CA SER A 456 -2.89 6.96 68.78
C SER A 456 -2.02 5.71 69.01
N THR A 457 -0.93 5.57 68.24
CA THR A 457 0.41 5.01 68.56
C THR A 457 1.26 5.09 67.28
N THR A 458 2.36 5.82 67.10
CA THR A 458 3.64 6.07 67.81
C THR A 458 4.69 4.95 67.70
N SER A 459 5.76 5.23 66.94
CA SER A 459 7.20 4.90 67.13
C SER A 459 7.89 5.15 65.76
N THR A 460 8.80 6.10 65.50
CA THR A 460 9.99 6.69 66.16
C THR A 460 11.20 5.76 66.25
N SER A 461 12.27 6.08 65.50
CA SER A 461 13.70 6.16 65.92
C SER A 461 14.64 6.14 64.68
N THR A 462 15.23 7.28 64.29
CA THR A 462 16.62 7.79 64.55
C THR A 462 17.71 7.10 63.71
N SER A 463 18.32 7.76 62.72
CA SER A 463 19.42 8.77 62.76
C SER A 463 20.82 8.19 62.94
N SER A 464 21.74 8.51 62.02
CA SER A 464 23.11 8.93 62.41
C SER A 464 23.78 9.78 61.33
N THR A 465 24.36 10.88 61.81
CA THR A 465 25.18 11.89 61.15
C THR A 465 26.67 11.57 61.41
N THR A 466 27.61 12.22 60.69
CA THR A 466 29.02 12.60 61.04
C THR A 466 29.91 12.45 59.79
N LYS A 467 30.88 13.28 59.39
CA LYS A 467 31.38 14.64 59.70
C LYS A 467 32.56 14.92 58.74
N THR A 468 32.81 16.19 58.51
CA THR A 468 33.84 16.92 57.74
C THR A 468 35.29 16.45 57.89
N ILE A 469 36.13 16.67 56.85
CA ILE A 469 37.50 17.27 56.92
C ILE A 469 37.89 17.80 55.52
N SER A 470 38.51 18.97 55.52
CA SER A 470 39.06 19.74 54.41
C SER A 470 40.59 19.64 54.36
N THR A 471 41.18 19.66 53.15
CA THR A 471 42.57 20.07 52.92
C THR A 471 42.74 20.78 51.59
N THR A 472 43.43 21.91 51.64
CA THR A 472 43.77 22.87 50.60
C THR A 472 45.09 22.48 49.92
N SER A 473 45.19 22.61 48.59
CA SER A 473 46.46 22.95 47.92
C SER A 473 46.21 23.51 46.52
N SER A 474 46.82 24.67 46.30
CA SER A 474 46.82 25.53 45.12
C SER A 474 47.74 25.04 43.99
N SER A 475 47.31 25.17 42.73
CA SER A 475 48.16 25.65 41.63
C SER A 475 47.34 25.99 40.38
N THR A 476 47.45 27.25 39.98
CA THR A 476 47.26 27.88 38.66
C THR A 476 47.17 26.96 37.43
N THR A 477 46.11 27.10 36.61
CA THR A 477 46.19 27.57 35.20
C THR A 477 44.80 27.70 34.54
N THR A 478 44.64 28.83 33.85
CA THR A 478 43.92 29.05 32.58
C THR A 478 42.46 28.60 32.44
N SER A 479 41.60 29.61 32.38
CA SER A 479 40.20 29.56 31.98
C SER A 479 40.00 29.03 30.56
N THR A 480 39.35 27.88 30.43
CA THR A 480 38.59 27.49 29.23
C THR A 480 37.28 26.88 29.69
N THR A 481 36.18 27.52 29.29
CA THR A 481 34.80 27.17 29.60
C THR A 481 34.47 25.80 29.01
N SER A 482 34.51 24.75 29.83
CA SER A 482 33.98 23.43 29.48
C SER A 482 32.53 23.36 29.94
N THR A 483 31.61 23.53 28.99
CA THR A 483 30.20 23.17 29.14
C THR A 483 30.11 21.67 29.43
N THR A 484 29.55 21.33 30.59
CA THR A 484 29.17 19.97 30.95
C THR A 484 28.08 19.49 30.00
N SER A 485 28.47 18.83 28.91
CA SER A 485 27.54 18.05 28.09
C SER A 485 27.25 16.75 28.84
N THR A 486 26.08 16.69 29.47
CA THR A 486 25.48 15.42 29.90
C THR A 486 25.16 14.64 28.63
N THR A 487 26.09 13.82 28.16
CA THR A 487 25.89 12.93 27.02
C THR A 487 24.99 11.79 27.47
N THR A 488 23.68 12.00 27.39
CA THR A 488 22.73 10.88 27.34
C THR A 488 22.89 10.26 25.96
N THR A 489 23.77 9.26 25.84
CA THR A 489 23.81 8.36 24.68
C THR A 489 22.51 7.57 24.63
N THR A 490 21.48 8.15 24.03
CA THR A 490 20.40 7.37 23.42
C THR A 490 20.98 6.79 22.14
N THR A 491 21.45 5.54 22.22
CA THR A 491 21.72 4.72 21.05
C THR A 491 20.43 4.59 20.26
N SER A 492 20.26 5.40 19.21
CA SER A 492 19.21 5.20 18.22
C SER A 492 19.49 3.86 17.53
N LEU A 493 18.70 2.85 17.86
CA LEU A 493 18.68 1.60 17.11
C LEU A 493 18.33 1.95 15.66
N ALA A 494 19.27 1.68 14.76
CA ALA A 494 19.09 1.79 13.32
C ALA A 494 17.82 1.01 12.87
N PRO A 495 17.10 1.49 11.84
CA PRO A 495 15.87 0.84 11.37
C PRO A 495 16.18 -0.56 10.84
N THR A 496 15.60 -1.59 11.45
CA THR A 496 15.67 -2.98 10.96
C THR A 496 14.50 -3.27 10.03
N PRO A 497 14.73 -3.69 8.78
CA PRO A 497 13.82 -4.59 8.10
C PRO A 497 14.60 -5.86 7.74
N THR A 498 14.37 -6.96 8.43
CA THR A 498 15.10 -8.21 8.14
C THR A 498 14.10 -9.34 7.99
N GLN A 499 13.56 -9.48 6.79
CA GLN A 499 13.03 -10.77 6.36
C GLN A 499 14.18 -11.78 6.44
N LEU A 500 13.97 -12.86 7.16
CA LEU A 500 14.95 -13.92 7.35
C LEU A 500 14.41 -15.21 6.77
N VAL A 501 15.29 -15.96 6.13
CA VAL A 501 15.09 -17.39 5.92
C VAL A 501 16.04 -18.11 6.84
N GLY A 502 15.48 -18.91 7.74
CA GLY A 502 16.19 -19.69 8.73
C GLY A 502 16.19 -21.16 8.37
N VAL A 503 17.24 -21.86 8.78
CA VAL A 503 17.29 -23.32 8.80
C VAL A 503 16.96 -23.75 10.20
N GLY A 504 15.88 -24.52 10.38
CA GLY A 504 15.45 -25.04 11.68
C GLY A 504 16.43 -26.07 12.24
N THR A 505 16.31 -26.42 13.52
CA THR A 505 17.14 -27.47 14.17
C THR A 505 16.95 -28.87 13.57
N ASP A 506 15.86 -29.08 12.82
CA ASP A 506 15.58 -30.29 12.03
C ASP A 506 16.07 -30.20 10.57
N ASN A 507 16.80 -29.13 10.24
CA ASN A 507 17.30 -28.75 8.92
C ASN A 507 16.23 -28.34 7.90
N THR A 508 14.98 -28.12 8.31
CA THR A 508 13.93 -27.62 7.39
C THR A 508 14.01 -26.11 7.22
N LEU A 509 13.36 -25.59 6.17
CA LEU A 509 13.37 -24.17 5.84
C LEU A 509 12.23 -23.42 6.52
N TRP A 510 12.55 -22.30 7.13
CA TRP A 510 11.62 -21.42 7.82
C TRP A 510 11.77 -19.99 7.33
N TYR A 511 10.67 -19.26 7.29
CA TYR A 511 10.61 -17.87 6.90
C TYR A 511 10.11 -17.03 8.06
N LYS A 512 10.71 -15.86 8.22
CA LYS A 512 10.33 -14.90 9.24
C LYS A 512 10.33 -13.52 8.58
N ALA A 513 9.13 -12.99 8.35
CA ALA A 513 8.93 -11.76 7.58
C ALA A 513 9.52 -10.51 8.28
N SER A 514 9.67 -10.56 9.59
CA SER A 514 10.36 -9.55 10.41
C SER A 514 10.82 -10.18 11.72
N LEU A 515 11.72 -9.51 12.46
CA LEU A 515 12.17 -10.00 13.77
C LEU A 515 11.02 -10.23 14.76
N SER A 516 9.90 -9.51 14.63
CA SER A 516 8.71 -9.64 15.48
C SER A 516 7.73 -10.76 15.06
N THR A 517 7.76 -11.21 13.80
CA THR A 517 6.88 -12.30 13.31
C THR A 517 7.34 -13.67 13.79
N GLN A 518 6.46 -14.68 13.87
CA GLN A 518 6.90 -16.05 14.16
C GLN A 518 7.58 -16.69 12.95
N TRP A 519 8.39 -17.72 13.18
CA TRP A 519 8.91 -18.56 12.09
C TRP A 519 7.76 -19.36 11.46
N THR A 520 7.63 -19.29 10.14
CA THR A 520 6.69 -20.08 9.33
C THR A 520 7.48 -21.08 8.49
N GLN A 521 7.17 -22.37 8.58
CA GLN A 521 7.87 -23.37 7.77
C GLN A 521 7.51 -23.18 6.29
N LEU A 522 8.53 -23.11 5.42
CA LEU A 522 8.35 -22.98 3.98
C LEU A 522 8.31 -24.36 3.30
N SER A 523 9.30 -25.20 3.60
CA SER A 523 9.54 -26.44 2.87
C SER A 523 10.14 -27.51 3.77
N ASN A 524 9.86 -28.76 3.43
CA ASN A 524 10.49 -29.94 4.04
C ASN A 524 11.88 -30.25 3.43
N PHE A 525 12.33 -29.45 2.46
CA PHE A 525 13.67 -29.57 1.88
C PHE A 525 14.73 -29.32 2.96
N LYS A 526 15.67 -30.26 3.10
CA LYS A 526 16.63 -30.27 4.21
C LYS A 526 17.99 -29.70 3.82
N ILE A 527 18.37 -28.59 4.43
CA ILE A 527 19.62 -27.88 4.12
C ILE A 527 20.43 -27.57 5.37
N LEU A 528 21.72 -27.33 5.19
CA LEU A 528 22.67 -26.93 6.24
C LEU A 528 22.90 -25.42 6.26
N ASP A 529 22.90 -24.80 5.09
CA ASP A 529 23.22 -23.39 4.89
C ASP A 529 22.65 -22.89 3.55
N LEU A 530 22.46 -21.58 3.41
CA LEU A 530 21.95 -20.96 2.19
C LEU A 530 22.33 -19.50 2.03
N ILE A 531 22.33 -19.05 0.78
CA ILE A 531 22.42 -17.64 0.41
C ILE A 531 21.36 -17.25 -0.60
N GLN A 532 20.94 -15.98 -0.58
CA GLN A 532 20.16 -15.38 -1.64
C GLN A 532 21.08 -14.67 -2.64
N LEU A 533 20.86 -14.94 -3.93
CA LEU A 533 21.56 -14.31 -5.03
C LEU A 533 20.87 -12.99 -5.44
N PRO A 534 21.57 -12.07 -6.15
CA PRO A 534 20.98 -10.79 -6.60
C PRO A 534 19.73 -10.92 -7.48
N ASN A 535 19.54 -12.07 -8.15
CA ASN A 535 18.35 -12.39 -8.95
C ASN A 535 17.19 -12.98 -8.10
N LEU A 536 17.26 -12.86 -6.76
CA LEU A 536 16.32 -13.38 -5.76
C LEU A 536 16.24 -14.91 -5.61
N SER A 537 16.89 -15.68 -6.49
CA SER A 537 17.04 -17.13 -6.32
C SER A 537 18.00 -17.47 -5.17
N PHE A 538 18.01 -18.73 -4.77
CA PHE A 538 18.87 -19.22 -3.70
C PHE A 538 19.90 -20.24 -4.19
N VAL A 539 21.03 -20.29 -3.48
CA VAL A 539 21.94 -21.43 -3.48
C VAL A 539 21.96 -22.00 -2.07
N ALA A 540 21.77 -23.30 -1.94
CA ALA A 540 21.73 -23.98 -0.65
C ALA A 540 22.73 -25.14 -0.61
N ALA A 541 23.36 -25.35 0.55
CA ALA A 541 24.10 -26.57 0.87
C ALA A 541 23.13 -27.57 1.52
N GLY A 542 22.89 -28.71 0.88
CA GLY A 542 22.00 -29.76 1.38
C GLY A 542 22.58 -30.53 2.55
N THR A 543 21.73 -31.27 3.29
CA THR A 543 22.20 -32.18 4.36
C THR A 543 22.96 -33.40 3.83
N ASP A 544 22.93 -33.63 2.52
CA ASP A 544 23.77 -34.58 1.80
C ASP A 544 25.13 -33.98 1.37
N ASN A 545 25.41 -32.73 1.78
CA ASN A 545 26.59 -31.93 1.49
C ASN A 545 26.73 -31.49 0.02
N ASN A 546 25.70 -31.68 -0.81
CA ASN A 546 25.69 -31.19 -2.19
C ASN A 546 25.15 -29.75 -2.26
N LEU A 547 25.50 -29.01 -3.32
CA LEU A 547 24.88 -27.72 -3.60
C LEU A 547 23.61 -27.87 -4.42
N TYR A 548 22.66 -26.97 -4.18
CA TYR A 548 21.40 -26.86 -4.89
C TYR A 548 21.17 -25.41 -5.34
N THR A 549 20.64 -25.24 -6.55
CA THR A 549 20.07 -23.97 -7.02
C THR A 549 18.56 -24.04 -6.86
N CYS A 550 17.98 -23.04 -6.20
CA CYS A 550 16.56 -23.00 -5.88
C CYS A 550 15.95 -21.69 -6.42
N PRO A 551 15.29 -21.72 -7.60
CA PRO A 551 14.56 -20.56 -8.10
C PRO A 551 13.48 -20.08 -7.12
N THR A 552 12.85 -21.03 -6.42
CA THR A 552 12.04 -20.82 -5.22
C THR A 552 12.49 -21.81 -4.15
N LEU A 553 12.23 -21.53 -2.87
CA LEU A 553 12.63 -22.43 -1.77
C LEU A 553 11.86 -23.77 -1.75
N ASP A 554 10.81 -23.90 -2.57
CA ASP A 554 10.05 -25.15 -2.74
C ASP A 554 10.59 -26.02 -3.88
N THR A 555 11.36 -25.43 -4.80
CA THR A 555 11.86 -26.11 -6.00
C THR A 555 13.36 -25.95 -6.10
N CYS A 556 14.11 -26.97 -5.68
CA CYS A 556 15.57 -26.99 -5.72
C CYS A 556 16.08 -28.05 -6.70
N THR A 557 17.11 -27.72 -7.47
CA THR A 557 17.81 -28.64 -8.37
C THR A 557 19.25 -28.80 -7.91
N GLN A 558 19.71 -30.04 -7.77
CA GLN A 558 21.09 -30.33 -7.38
C GLN A 558 22.07 -29.82 -8.46
N VAL A 559 23.12 -29.14 -8.03
CA VAL A 559 24.21 -28.68 -8.89
C VAL A 559 25.14 -29.87 -9.16
N PRO A 560 25.31 -30.28 -10.44
CA PRO A 560 26.21 -31.37 -10.80
C PRO A 560 27.66 -31.06 -10.40
N GLY A 561 28.35 -32.07 -9.86
CA GLY A 561 29.74 -31.92 -9.43
C GLY A 561 29.94 -30.85 -8.35
N SER A 562 28.95 -30.62 -7.50
CA SER A 562 28.97 -29.58 -6.47
C SER A 562 30.00 -29.79 -5.36
N GLY A 563 30.67 -30.95 -5.29
CA GLY A 563 31.57 -31.28 -4.20
C GLY A 563 30.83 -31.47 -2.87
N SER A 564 31.58 -31.58 -1.77
CA SER A 564 31.01 -31.72 -0.43
C SER A 564 31.28 -30.47 0.40
N VAL A 565 30.24 -29.67 0.63
CA VAL A 565 30.31 -28.39 1.36
C VAL A 565 29.22 -28.32 2.43
N LYS A 566 29.52 -27.59 3.52
CA LYS A 566 28.61 -27.43 4.67
C LYS A 566 28.25 -25.97 5.01
N SER A 567 28.88 -25.03 4.32
CA SER A 567 28.58 -23.61 4.36
C SER A 567 28.98 -22.99 3.02
N ILE A 568 28.26 -21.97 2.59
CA ILE A 568 28.40 -21.34 1.28
C ILE A 568 28.14 -19.84 1.38
N ASP A 569 28.93 -19.04 0.69
CA ASP A 569 28.64 -17.62 0.44
C ASP A 569 29.18 -17.20 -0.95
N ILE A 570 28.94 -15.95 -1.33
CA ILE A 570 29.37 -15.36 -2.59
C ILE A 570 30.22 -14.11 -2.34
N LEU A 571 31.34 -14.02 -3.05
CA LEU A 571 32.25 -12.88 -2.95
C LEU A 571 31.60 -11.62 -3.54
N ALA A 572 32.25 -10.47 -3.29
CA ALA A 572 31.77 -9.16 -3.73
C ALA A 572 31.63 -9.03 -5.26
N ASP A 573 32.32 -9.88 -6.03
CA ASP A 573 32.18 -9.95 -7.49
C ASP A 573 30.86 -10.59 -7.98
N LYS A 574 30.06 -11.13 -7.05
CA LYS A 574 28.76 -11.78 -7.29
C LYS A 574 28.82 -12.95 -8.28
N ASN A 575 30.00 -13.53 -8.47
CA ASN A 575 30.22 -14.66 -9.38
C ASN A 575 31.07 -15.77 -8.77
N THR A 576 32.02 -15.42 -7.88
CA THR A 576 32.87 -16.39 -7.20
C THR A 576 32.21 -16.81 -5.90
N TYR A 577 31.92 -18.11 -5.79
CA TYR A 577 31.40 -18.72 -4.58
C TYR A 577 32.55 -19.10 -3.66
N VAL A 578 32.37 -18.93 -2.36
CA VAL A 578 33.27 -19.40 -1.31
C VAL A 578 32.53 -20.41 -0.45
N GLY A 579 33.09 -21.60 -0.29
CA GLY A 579 32.47 -22.68 0.49
C GLY A 579 33.41 -23.23 1.54
N VAL A 580 32.83 -23.75 2.62
CA VAL A 580 33.56 -24.51 3.63
C VAL A 580 33.41 -26.00 3.34
N GLY A 581 34.54 -26.68 3.10
CA GLY A 581 34.58 -28.12 2.91
C GLY A 581 34.37 -28.90 4.20
N MET A 582 34.13 -30.22 4.07
CA MET A 582 34.00 -31.11 5.22
C MET A 582 35.30 -31.27 6.04
N ASP A 583 36.43 -30.86 5.48
CA ASP A 583 37.76 -30.78 6.07
C ASP A 583 38.04 -29.45 6.81
N ASN A 584 37.01 -28.61 6.96
CA ASN A 584 37.08 -27.26 7.54
C ASN A 584 38.00 -26.28 6.80
N GLN A 585 38.29 -26.55 5.52
CA GLN A 585 39.04 -25.64 4.66
C GLN A 585 38.09 -24.78 3.82
N LEU A 586 38.56 -23.58 3.44
CA LEU A 586 37.87 -22.72 2.49
C LEU A 586 38.25 -23.09 1.07
N TYR A 587 37.23 -23.16 0.22
CA TYR A 587 37.36 -23.38 -1.21
C TYR A 587 36.66 -22.23 -1.95
N THR A 588 37.17 -21.89 -3.12
CA THR A 588 36.49 -20.98 -4.06
C THR A 588 36.15 -21.69 -5.34
N ARG A 589 35.06 -21.26 -5.97
CA ARG A 589 34.61 -21.75 -7.27
C ARG A 589 34.09 -20.57 -8.10
N SER A 590 34.55 -20.44 -9.33
CA SER A 590 34.08 -19.41 -10.27
C SER A 590 32.78 -19.85 -10.96
N GLY A 591 31.66 -19.21 -10.64
CA GLY A 591 30.32 -19.59 -11.08
C GLY A 591 29.83 -20.90 -10.45
N ILE A 592 28.52 -21.13 -10.39
CA ILE A 592 27.97 -22.26 -9.63
C ILE A 592 28.40 -23.65 -10.19
N PHE A 593 28.75 -23.73 -11.48
CA PHE A 593 29.20 -24.95 -12.16
C PHE A 593 30.73 -25.06 -12.33
N GLY A 594 31.53 -24.15 -11.75
CA GLY A 594 33.00 -24.16 -11.87
C GLY A 594 33.66 -25.37 -11.19
N ALA A 595 34.99 -25.38 -11.05
CA ALA A 595 35.68 -26.33 -10.18
C ALA A 595 35.98 -25.68 -8.81
N TRP A 596 36.06 -26.48 -7.74
CA TRP A 596 36.54 -26.00 -6.45
C TRP A 596 38.06 -25.92 -6.42
N ALA A 597 38.58 -24.81 -5.90
CA ALA A 597 39.99 -24.59 -5.66
C ALA A 597 40.21 -24.25 -4.18
N LEU A 598 41.14 -24.93 -3.52
CA LEU A 598 41.51 -24.68 -2.13
C LEU A 598 42.06 -23.25 -2.00
N VAL A 599 41.59 -22.49 -1.01
CA VAL A 599 42.13 -21.17 -0.70
C VAL A 599 43.38 -21.33 0.18
N PRO A 600 44.56 -20.85 -0.23
CA PRO A 600 45.76 -20.93 0.60
C PRO A 600 45.57 -20.21 1.93
N GLY A 601 46.07 -20.81 3.02
CA GLY A 601 45.90 -20.24 4.37
C GLY A 601 44.43 -20.15 4.81
N SER A 602 43.57 -21.01 4.27
CA SER A 602 42.14 -21.15 4.57
C SER A 602 41.81 -21.24 6.05
N GLY A 603 42.75 -21.67 6.90
CA GLY A 603 42.54 -21.83 8.33
C GLY A 603 41.69 -23.07 8.63
N ASN A 604 41.02 -23.06 9.78
CA ASN A 604 40.11 -24.12 10.20
C ASN A 604 38.80 -23.45 10.61
N VAL A 605 37.83 -23.45 9.70
CA VAL A 605 36.52 -22.81 9.88
C VAL A 605 35.40 -23.79 9.55
N VAL A 606 34.25 -23.64 10.20
CA VAL A 606 33.05 -24.47 10.01
C VAL A 606 31.95 -23.75 9.24
N ASP A 607 32.05 -22.43 9.14
CA ASP A 607 31.10 -21.52 8.51
C ASP A 607 31.84 -20.32 7.93
N VAL A 608 31.34 -19.74 6.84
CA VAL A 608 31.92 -18.54 6.21
C VAL A 608 30.82 -17.56 5.82
N THR A 609 31.08 -16.29 6.06
CA THR A 609 30.21 -15.18 5.66
C THR A 609 31.02 -14.07 5.03
N VAL A 610 30.53 -13.50 3.95
CA VAL A 610 31.09 -12.36 3.24
C VAL A 610 30.23 -11.14 3.57
N LEU A 611 30.80 -10.20 4.31
CA LEU A 611 30.12 -8.94 4.65
C LEU A 611 29.96 -8.06 3.40
N THR A 612 29.06 -7.08 3.46
CA THR A 612 28.83 -6.12 2.36
C THR A 612 30.10 -5.32 1.99
N SER A 613 31.04 -5.19 2.92
CA SER A 613 32.37 -4.60 2.70
C SER A 613 33.34 -5.50 1.93
N GLY A 614 32.98 -6.77 1.69
CA GLY A 614 33.85 -7.80 1.11
C GLY A 614 34.74 -8.53 2.12
N VAL A 615 34.70 -8.16 3.39
CA VAL A 615 35.41 -8.85 4.48
C VAL A 615 34.84 -10.25 4.70
N LEU A 616 35.70 -11.24 4.89
CA LEU A 616 35.29 -12.60 5.23
C LEU A 616 35.31 -12.79 6.75
N VAL A 617 34.21 -13.26 7.30
CA VAL A 617 34.08 -13.74 8.67
C VAL A 617 33.99 -15.27 8.62
N GLY A 618 34.78 -15.94 9.45
CA GLY A 618 34.78 -17.38 9.59
C GLY A 618 34.44 -17.78 11.03
N THR A 619 33.63 -18.81 11.19
CA THR A 619 33.39 -19.42 12.50
C THR A 619 34.36 -20.59 12.68
N THR A 620 35.10 -20.63 13.78
CA THR A 620 36.04 -21.72 14.10
C THR A 620 35.31 -22.93 14.71
N PRO A 621 35.91 -24.13 14.72
CA PRO A 621 35.36 -25.29 15.44
C PRO A 621 35.15 -25.10 16.95
N GLN A 622 35.77 -24.06 17.54
CA GLN A 622 35.60 -23.68 18.93
C GLN A 622 34.45 -22.67 19.14
N ASN A 623 33.62 -22.45 18.12
CA ASN A 623 32.51 -21.48 18.11
C ASN A 623 32.98 -20.04 18.40
N THR A 624 34.18 -19.66 17.96
CA THR A 624 34.68 -18.28 18.01
C THR A 624 34.83 -17.73 16.60
N LEU A 625 34.73 -16.41 16.43
CA LEU A 625 34.83 -15.80 15.11
C LEU A 625 36.24 -15.28 14.81
N VAL A 626 36.65 -15.48 13.57
CA VAL A 626 37.83 -14.90 12.95
C VAL A 626 37.40 -14.08 11.73
N TRP A 627 38.19 -13.09 11.33
CA TRP A 627 37.96 -12.34 10.10
C TRP A 627 39.23 -12.16 9.29
N ARG A 628 39.08 -11.89 7.99
CA ARG A 628 40.17 -11.50 7.11
C ARG A 628 39.68 -10.57 6.01
N GLN A 629 40.52 -9.63 5.60
CA GLN A 629 40.15 -8.60 4.64
C GLN A 629 39.93 -9.15 3.22
N THR A 630 40.75 -10.11 2.80
CA THR A 630 40.73 -10.72 1.46
C THR A 630 41.04 -12.22 1.57
N LEU A 631 40.84 -12.99 0.49
CA LEU A 631 41.19 -14.42 0.45
C LEU A 631 42.66 -14.73 0.76
N GLY A 632 43.57 -13.79 0.48
CA GLY A 632 45.01 -13.93 0.75
C GLY A 632 45.47 -13.37 2.09
N SER A 633 44.58 -12.72 2.85
CA SER A 633 44.91 -12.13 4.16
C SER A 633 44.91 -13.21 5.25
N PRO A 634 45.75 -13.08 6.30
CA PRO A 634 45.70 -13.97 7.45
C PRO A 634 44.40 -13.77 8.24
N TRP A 635 43.98 -14.81 8.96
CA TRP A 635 42.86 -14.73 9.91
C TRP A 635 43.25 -13.95 11.16
N VAL A 636 42.33 -13.10 11.62
CA VAL A 636 42.45 -12.29 12.83
C VAL A 636 41.27 -12.61 13.75
N ASN A 637 41.51 -12.88 15.02
CA ASN A 637 40.45 -13.16 15.99
C ASN A 637 39.56 -11.92 16.20
N ILE A 638 38.24 -12.14 16.21
CA ILE A 638 37.29 -11.13 16.64
C ILE A 638 37.15 -11.23 18.17
N ALA A 639 37.37 -10.14 18.89
CA ALA A 639 37.17 -10.12 20.34
C ALA A 639 35.69 -10.32 20.72
N ASN A 640 35.43 -10.93 21.89
CA ASN A 640 34.08 -11.19 22.42
C ASN A 640 33.17 -11.94 21.43
N SER A 641 33.73 -12.91 20.68
CA SER A 641 33.05 -13.59 19.57
C SER A 641 32.63 -15.03 19.88
N CYS A 642 32.62 -15.43 21.16
CA CYS A 642 32.32 -16.81 21.52
C CYS A 642 30.90 -17.22 21.14
N CYS A 643 30.73 -18.54 21.16
CA CYS A 643 29.46 -19.22 21.29
C CYS A 643 28.57 -19.06 20.05
N VAL A 644 29.19 -18.79 18.89
CA VAL A 644 28.53 -18.66 17.58
C VAL A 644 28.79 -19.90 16.75
N SER A 645 27.74 -20.50 16.20
CA SER A 645 27.83 -21.69 15.33
C SER A 645 27.85 -21.32 13.84
N ARG A 646 27.14 -20.27 13.45
CA ARG A 646 27.08 -19.72 12.09
C ARG A 646 26.88 -18.22 12.07
N THR A 647 27.26 -17.58 10.97
CA THR A 647 27.07 -16.14 10.76
C THR A 647 26.34 -15.85 9.46
N ALA A 648 25.74 -14.65 9.38
CA ALA A 648 25.14 -14.15 8.15
C ALA A 648 25.25 -12.63 8.07
N ALA A 649 25.58 -12.11 6.89
CA ALA A 649 25.65 -10.68 6.65
C ALA A 649 24.25 -10.09 6.56
N LEU A 650 24.09 -8.87 7.08
CA LEU A 650 22.88 -8.08 6.94
C LEU A 650 23.08 -6.97 5.89
N LEU A 651 21.99 -6.54 5.26
CA LEU A 651 21.97 -5.52 4.19
C LEU A 651 22.44 -4.15 4.68
N ASP A 652 22.32 -3.88 5.98
CA ASP A 652 22.80 -2.65 6.62
C ASP A 652 24.32 -2.66 6.90
N GLY A 653 25.01 -3.75 6.54
CA GLY A 653 26.44 -3.95 6.76
C GLY A 653 26.82 -4.51 8.13
N SER A 654 25.85 -4.67 9.04
CA SER A 654 26.02 -5.46 10.25
C SER A 654 25.97 -6.96 9.94
N PHE A 655 26.11 -7.81 10.96
CA PHE A 655 25.93 -9.26 10.78
C PHE A 655 25.30 -9.90 12.01
N VAL A 656 24.72 -11.08 11.80
CA VAL A 656 24.16 -11.90 12.87
C VAL A 656 25.00 -13.16 13.07
N GLY A 657 24.95 -13.68 14.30
CA GLY A 657 25.49 -14.97 14.68
C GLY A 657 24.40 -15.82 15.32
N VAL A 658 24.39 -17.12 15.01
CA VAL A 658 23.55 -18.12 15.67
C VAL A 658 24.25 -18.55 16.96
N GLY A 659 23.64 -18.25 18.10
CA GLY A 659 24.14 -18.61 19.43
C GLY A 659 24.02 -20.10 19.74
N GLY A 660 24.70 -20.56 20.79
CA GLY A 660 24.60 -21.93 21.30
C GLY A 660 23.21 -22.32 21.84
N ASP A 661 22.32 -21.34 22.01
CA ASP A 661 20.91 -21.46 22.35
C ASP A 661 19.99 -21.50 21.11
N PHE A 662 20.56 -21.57 19.91
CA PHE A 662 19.85 -21.54 18.62
C PHE A 662 19.06 -20.25 18.37
N ALA A 663 19.43 -19.15 19.02
CA ALA A 663 18.86 -17.83 18.78
C ALA A 663 19.85 -16.91 18.06
N LEU A 664 19.36 -15.81 17.49
CA LEU A 664 20.18 -14.86 16.76
C LEU A 664 20.65 -13.72 17.65
N TYR A 665 21.91 -13.35 17.46
CA TYR A 665 22.56 -12.20 18.08
C TYR A 665 23.15 -11.34 16.97
N ARG A 666 23.04 -10.02 17.07
CA ARG A 666 23.56 -9.06 16.09
C ARG A 666 24.83 -8.37 16.58
N LYS A 667 25.78 -8.14 15.69
CA LYS A 667 26.91 -7.22 15.87
C LYS A 667 26.86 -6.15 14.79
N ALA A 668 26.82 -4.88 15.20
CA ALA A 668 26.80 -3.74 14.28
C ALA A 668 28.11 -3.62 13.48
N THR A 669 29.24 -3.94 14.11
CA THR A 669 30.59 -3.96 13.54
C THR A 669 31.38 -5.14 14.12
N LEU A 670 32.56 -5.45 13.57
CA LEU A 670 33.39 -6.56 14.07
C LEU A 670 33.76 -6.42 15.56
N ASP A 671 33.97 -5.19 16.03
CA ASP A 671 34.34 -4.84 17.41
C ASP A 671 33.15 -4.58 18.34
N ALA A 672 31.92 -4.48 17.82
CA ALA A 672 30.72 -4.27 18.62
C ALA A 672 30.42 -5.44 19.59
N GLN A 673 29.60 -5.18 20.61
CA GLN A 673 29.05 -6.22 21.47
C GLN A 673 27.88 -6.95 20.78
N TRP A 674 27.65 -8.20 21.18
CA TRP A 674 26.46 -8.95 20.76
C TRP A 674 25.19 -8.35 21.35
N VAL A 675 24.17 -8.18 20.52
CA VAL A 675 22.82 -7.78 20.91
C VAL A 675 21.87 -8.90 20.57
N PHE A 676 21.21 -9.48 21.57
CA PHE A 676 20.20 -10.52 21.37
C PHE A 676 19.04 -10.01 20.52
N LEU A 677 18.56 -10.82 19.57
CA LEU A 677 17.39 -10.53 18.75
C LEU A 677 16.19 -11.37 19.25
N PRO A 678 15.22 -10.79 19.97
CA PRO A 678 14.09 -11.54 20.53
C PRO A 678 13.28 -12.29 19.47
N GLY A 679 12.75 -13.46 19.85
CA GLY A 679 11.87 -14.26 19.00
C GLY A 679 12.55 -14.99 17.83
N THR A 680 13.90 -15.05 17.81
CA THR A 680 14.67 -15.67 16.72
C THR A 680 15.18 -17.09 17.01
N GLY A 681 14.75 -17.70 18.11
CA GLY A 681 15.19 -19.05 18.50
C GLY A 681 14.84 -20.15 17.50
N ASN A 682 15.41 -21.34 17.71
CA ASN A 682 15.20 -22.59 16.95
C ASN A 682 15.79 -22.63 15.54
N VAL A 683 16.88 -21.89 15.28
CA VAL A 683 17.59 -21.94 13.99
C VAL A 683 19.05 -22.36 14.15
N VAL A 684 19.58 -23.00 13.10
CA VAL A 684 20.99 -23.43 13.00
C VAL A 684 21.76 -22.70 11.89
N SER A 685 21.05 -22.09 10.93
CA SER A 685 21.59 -21.12 9.96
C SER A 685 20.52 -20.07 9.66
N VAL A 686 20.93 -18.93 9.13
CA VAL A 686 20.03 -17.85 8.72
C VAL A 686 20.62 -17.10 7.54
N VAL A 687 19.77 -16.54 6.69
CA VAL A 687 20.14 -15.53 5.71
C VAL A 687 19.12 -14.39 5.76
N GLN A 688 19.57 -13.15 5.66
CA GLN A 688 18.67 -12.04 5.36
C GLN A 688 18.34 -12.05 3.86
N ILE A 689 17.05 -11.97 3.55
CA ILE A 689 16.59 -11.85 2.16
C ILE A 689 16.13 -10.42 1.87
N SER A 690 16.34 -9.96 0.63
CA SER A 690 15.81 -8.68 0.17
C SER A 690 14.32 -8.75 -0.16
N ALA A 691 13.87 -9.91 -0.67
CA ALA A 691 12.47 -10.25 -0.91
C ALA A 691 12.35 -11.76 -1.12
N MET A 692 11.21 -12.35 -0.77
CA MET A 692 10.89 -13.72 -1.21
C MET A 692 10.75 -13.73 -2.75
N PRO A 693 11.38 -14.67 -3.47
CA PRO A 693 11.20 -14.77 -4.92
C PRO A 693 9.74 -15.11 -5.22
N VAL A 694 9.01 -14.15 -5.79
CA VAL A 694 7.79 -14.43 -6.53
C VAL A 694 8.24 -15.08 -7.83
N PRO A 695 7.90 -16.35 -8.11
CA PRO A 695 8.39 -16.99 -9.32
C PRO A 695 7.91 -16.18 -10.53
N LYS A 696 8.86 -15.72 -11.37
CA LYS A 696 8.52 -15.02 -12.61
C LYS A 696 7.76 -16.00 -13.50
N ILE A 697 6.52 -15.69 -13.85
CA ILE A 697 5.76 -16.44 -14.85
C ILE A 697 6.61 -16.42 -16.12
N MET A 698 6.90 -17.57 -16.72
CA MET A 698 7.73 -17.70 -17.92
C MET A 698 6.85 -17.82 -19.19
N LEU A 699 5.71 -18.51 -19.08
CA LEU A 699 4.66 -18.52 -20.11
C LEU A 699 3.34 -18.06 -19.53
N VAL A 700 2.63 -17.23 -20.28
CA VAL A 700 1.20 -16.99 -20.08
C VAL A 700 0.45 -17.74 -21.17
N GLY A 701 -0.51 -18.57 -20.77
CA GLY A 701 -1.41 -19.28 -21.66
C GLY A 701 -2.83 -18.79 -21.50
N VAL A 702 -3.58 -18.78 -22.60
CA VAL A 702 -5.03 -18.58 -22.61
C VAL A 702 -5.68 -19.96 -22.63
N GLY A 703 -6.42 -20.32 -21.59
CA GLY A 703 -7.15 -21.59 -21.53
C GLY A 703 -8.29 -21.68 -22.53
N MET A 704 -8.85 -22.88 -22.72
CA MET A 704 -9.98 -23.10 -23.63
C MET A 704 -11.26 -22.35 -23.26
N ASP A 705 -11.39 -21.92 -22.00
CA ASP A 705 -12.46 -21.08 -21.48
C ASP A 705 -12.14 -19.58 -21.52
N ASN A 706 -11.04 -19.23 -22.21
CA ASN A 706 -10.42 -17.92 -22.34
C ASN A 706 -9.81 -17.35 -21.06
N SER A 707 -9.74 -18.10 -19.96
CA SER A 707 -9.07 -17.64 -18.74
C SER A 707 -7.54 -17.65 -18.88
N LEU A 708 -6.84 -16.87 -18.06
CA LEU A 708 -5.39 -16.79 -18.10
C LEU A 708 -4.74 -17.81 -17.16
N TRP A 709 -3.64 -18.39 -17.60
CA TRP A 709 -2.84 -19.37 -16.85
C TRP A 709 -1.36 -19.04 -16.98
N GLY A 710 -0.61 -19.21 -15.88
CA GLY A 710 0.84 -19.02 -15.83
C GLY A 710 1.58 -20.35 -15.72
N LYS A 711 2.72 -20.45 -16.39
CA LYS A 711 3.70 -21.53 -16.22
C LYS A 711 5.02 -20.92 -15.75
N TYR A 712 5.53 -21.37 -14.60
CA TYR A 712 6.75 -20.83 -13.99
C TYR A 712 8.04 -21.55 -14.43
N SER A 713 7.91 -22.68 -15.13
CA SER A 713 9.00 -23.39 -15.81
C SER A 713 8.42 -24.19 -16.99
N LEU A 714 9.22 -24.51 -18.01
CA LEU A 714 8.72 -25.23 -19.20
C LEU A 714 8.17 -26.63 -18.86
N ALA A 715 8.65 -27.24 -17.79
CA ALA A 715 8.15 -28.54 -17.35
C ALA A 715 7.05 -28.46 -16.27
N GLY A 716 6.89 -27.32 -15.59
CA GLY A 716 5.96 -27.16 -14.47
C GLY A 716 4.48 -27.22 -14.85
N PRO A 717 3.55 -27.41 -13.91
CA PRO A 717 2.12 -27.37 -14.19
C PRO A 717 1.65 -25.93 -14.54
N TRP A 718 0.46 -25.82 -15.13
CA TRP A 718 -0.25 -24.55 -15.24
C TRP A 718 -0.83 -24.14 -13.89
N SER A 719 -0.82 -22.86 -13.60
CA SER A 719 -1.53 -22.25 -12.47
C SER A 719 -2.43 -21.15 -12.99
N GLN A 720 -3.71 -21.15 -12.60
CA GLN A 720 -4.63 -20.10 -13.05
C GLN A 720 -4.17 -18.76 -12.46
N ILE A 721 -4.20 -17.72 -13.27
CA ILE A 721 -3.87 -16.36 -12.83
C ILE A 721 -5.10 -15.49 -13.02
N SER A 722 -5.34 -14.59 -12.07
CA SER A 722 -6.44 -13.63 -12.17
C SER A 722 -6.19 -12.68 -13.33
N GLY A 723 -7.22 -12.45 -14.14
CA GLY A 723 -7.14 -11.53 -15.27
C GLY A 723 -8.32 -11.63 -16.24
N PRO A 724 -8.35 -10.79 -17.29
CA PRO A 724 -9.46 -10.77 -18.23
C PRO A 724 -9.46 -12.01 -19.10
N LYS A 725 -10.65 -12.37 -19.57
CA LYS A 725 -10.76 -13.34 -20.64
C LYS A 725 -10.16 -12.79 -21.93
N SER A 726 -9.32 -13.59 -22.59
CA SER A 726 -8.49 -13.12 -23.70
C SER A 726 -8.53 -14.10 -24.88
N LEU A 727 -8.23 -13.60 -26.08
CA LEU A 727 -7.97 -14.40 -27.29
C LEU A 727 -6.47 -14.54 -27.54
N ASP A 728 -5.73 -13.48 -27.27
CA ASP A 728 -4.28 -13.41 -27.45
C ASP A 728 -3.69 -12.32 -26.54
N LEU A 729 -2.39 -12.36 -26.24
CA LEU A 729 -1.74 -11.32 -25.45
C LEU A 729 -0.24 -11.23 -25.71
N ILE A 730 0.34 -10.09 -25.36
CA ILE A 730 1.79 -9.88 -25.33
C ILE A 730 2.22 -9.09 -24.10
N GLN A 731 3.49 -9.26 -23.70
CA GLN A 731 4.13 -8.40 -22.70
C GLN A 731 4.93 -7.29 -23.38
N LEU A 732 4.74 -6.07 -22.92
CA LEU A 732 5.47 -4.87 -23.34
C LEU A 732 6.81 -4.72 -22.60
N PRO A 733 7.74 -3.90 -23.11
CA PRO A 733 9.04 -3.68 -22.46
C PRO A 733 8.97 -3.08 -21.04
N ASP A 734 7.88 -2.39 -20.72
CA ASP A 734 7.63 -1.83 -19.38
C ASP A 734 7.02 -2.86 -18.41
N ALA A 735 7.06 -4.15 -18.78
CA ALA A 735 6.46 -5.29 -18.08
C ALA A 735 4.92 -5.31 -18.01
N SER A 736 4.24 -4.29 -18.55
CA SER A 736 2.79 -4.32 -18.73
C SER A 736 2.39 -5.25 -19.88
N PHE A 737 1.09 -5.49 -20.04
CA PHE A 737 0.56 -6.39 -21.07
C PHE A 737 -0.42 -5.66 -21.98
N VAL A 738 -0.55 -6.17 -23.20
CA VAL A 738 -1.68 -5.85 -24.09
C VAL A 738 -2.36 -7.16 -24.43
N THR A 739 -3.66 -7.22 -24.26
CA THR A 739 -4.47 -8.40 -24.59
C THR A 739 -5.51 -8.07 -25.65
N VAL A 740 -5.82 -9.04 -26.49
CA VAL A 740 -6.95 -9.05 -27.39
C VAL A 740 -8.14 -9.65 -26.65
N GLY A 741 -9.16 -8.84 -26.38
CA GLY A 741 -10.38 -9.26 -25.70
C GLY A 741 -11.26 -10.17 -26.57
N LEU A 742 -12.30 -10.76 -25.97
CA LEU A 742 -13.27 -11.61 -26.67
C LEU A 742 -14.11 -10.84 -27.72
N ASP A 743 -14.15 -9.52 -27.60
CA ASP A 743 -14.74 -8.59 -28.55
C ASP A 743 -13.78 -8.22 -29.70
N ASN A 744 -12.58 -8.82 -29.75
CA ASN A 744 -11.49 -8.55 -30.68
C ASN A 744 -10.86 -7.16 -30.51
N LEU A 745 -11.13 -6.46 -29.41
CA LEU A 745 -10.55 -5.15 -29.13
C LEU A 745 -9.31 -5.27 -28.25
N LEU A 746 -8.45 -4.27 -28.27
CA LEU A 746 -7.25 -4.26 -27.43
C LEU A 746 -7.58 -3.75 -26.03
N TYR A 747 -6.96 -4.37 -25.04
CA TYR A 747 -6.96 -3.92 -23.65
C TYR A 747 -5.52 -3.76 -23.18
N LYS A 748 -5.22 -2.63 -22.55
CA LYS A 748 -3.92 -2.40 -21.89
C LYS A 748 -4.03 -2.81 -20.43
N CYS A 749 -3.08 -3.61 -19.99
CA CYS A 749 -3.08 -4.24 -18.68
C CYS A 749 -1.79 -3.88 -17.94
N PRO A 750 -1.79 -2.91 -17.02
CA PRO A 750 -0.60 -2.64 -16.18
C PRO A 750 -0.14 -3.90 -15.44
N THR A 751 -1.09 -4.73 -15.02
CA THR A 751 -0.87 -6.10 -14.55
C THR A 751 -1.91 -6.99 -15.23
N LEU A 752 -1.71 -8.31 -15.28
CA LEU A 752 -2.73 -9.21 -15.85
C LEU A 752 -4.05 -9.18 -15.08
N ALA A 753 -4.08 -8.72 -13.83
CA ALA A 753 -5.29 -8.63 -13.02
C ALA A 753 -6.18 -7.43 -13.37
N THR A 754 -5.62 -6.37 -13.95
CA THR A 754 -6.31 -5.10 -14.20
C THR A 754 -6.07 -4.62 -15.62
N CYS A 755 -7.14 -4.45 -16.39
CA CYS A 755 -7.05 -4.12 -17.81
C CYS A 755 -8.07 -3.07 -18.20
N THR A 756 -7.66 -2.09 -18.98
CA THR A 756 -8.51 -1.04 -19.52
C THR A 756 -8.62 -1.17 -21.03
N GLN A 757 -9.82 -1.01 -21.56
CA GLN A 757 -10.05 -1.09 -22.99
C GLN A 757 -9.34 0.07 -23.70
N VAL A 758 -8.63 -0.23 -24.78
CA VAL A 758 -8.02 0.77 -25.64
C VAL A 758 -9.10 1.29 -26.59
N VAL A 759 -9.61 2.49 -26.31
CA VAL A 759 -10.63 3.15 -27.13
C VAL A 759 -10.12 3.35 -28.56
N GLY A 760 -10.95 3.03 -29.56
CA GLY A 760 -10.55 3.10 -30.96
C GLY A 760 -9.44 2.11 -31.32
N SER A 761 -9.30 1.02 -30.57
CA SER A 761 -8.32 -0.02 -30.87
C SER A 761 -8.58 -0.71 -32.19
N GLY A 762 -9.81 -0.75 -32.70
CA GLY A 762 -10.14 -1.56 -33.88
C GLY A 762 -10.05 -3.07 -33.58
N SER A 763 -10.49 -3.90 -34.51
CA SER A 763 -10.62 -5.34 -34.28
C SER A 763 -9.44 -6.15 -34.85
N VAL A 764 -8.79 -6.95 -34.02
CA VAL A 764 -7.72 -7.88 -34.40
C VAL A 764 -7.90 -9.24 -33.70
N LYS A 765 -7.35 -10.31 -34.28
CA LYS A 765 -7.40 -11.68 -33.73
C LYS A 765 -6.13 -12.10 -33.00
N SER A 766 -5.01 -11.46 -33.32
CA SER A 766 -3.67 -11.73 -32.79
C SER A 766 -2.85 -10.44 -32.87
N ILE A 767 -1.89 -10.28 -31.96
CA ILE A 767 -1.05 -9.08 -31.87
C ILE A 767 0.37 -9.42 -31.44
N ASP A 768 1.34 -8.67 -31.95
CA ASP A 768 2.70 -8.64 -31.42
C ASP A 768 3.32 -7.23 -31.56
N LEU A 769 4.53 -7.05 -31.06
CA LEU A 769 5.28 -5.81 -31.04
C LEU A 769 6.53 -5.94 -31.92
N LEU A 770 6.67 -5.03 -32.89
CA LEU A 770 7.83 -4.96 -33.76
C LEU A 770 9.12 -4.65 -32.97
N SER A 771 10.27 -4.85 -33.60
CA SER A 771 11.59 -4.69 -32.97
C SER A 771 11.89 -3.28 -32.48
N ASP A 772 11.20 -2.27 -33.00
CA ASP A 772 11.28 -0.88 -32.50
C ASP A 772 10.67 -0.70 -31.10
N LYS A 773 9.98 -1.73 -30.59
CA LYS A 773 9.33 -1.78 -29.29
C LYS A 773 8.23 -0.72 -29.10
N SER A 774 7.77 -0.09 -30.17
CA SER A 774 6.73 0.94 -30.17
C SER A 774 5.60 0.66 -31.13
N THR A 775 5.85 -0.10 -32.19
CA THR A 775 4.86 -0.38 -33.24
C THR A 775 4.28 -1.78 -33.05
N PHE A 776 2.98 -1.86 -32.86
CA PHE A 776 2.25 -3.11 -32.87
C PHE A 776 2.05 -3.60 -34.29
N VAL A 777 2.11 -4.91 -34.49
CA VAL A 777 1.62 -5.61 -35.66
C VAL A 777 0.44 -6.49 -35.24
N GLY A 778 -0.67 -6.41 -35.95
CA GLY A 778 -1.89 -7.15 -35.62
C GLY A 778 -2.42 -7.89 -36.83
N VAL A 779 -3.05 -9.03 -36.58
CA VAL A 779 -3.80 -9.78 -37.60
C VAL A 779 -5.24 -9.30 -37.60
N GLY A 780 -5.66 -8.63 -38.67
CA GLY A 780 -7.01 -8.14 -38.85
C GLY A 780 -8.05 -9.26 -38.98
N MET A 781 -9.33 -8.89 -38.93
CA MET A 781 -10.42 -9.87 -39.07
C MET A 781 -10.47 -10.52 -40.46
N ASP A 782 -9.90 -9.87 -41.46
CA ASP A 782 -9.66 -10.34 -42.85
C ASP A 782 -8.41 -11.23 -42.99
N GLY A 783 -7.66 -11.44 -41.90
CA GLY A 783 -6.41 -12.21 -41.88
C GLY A 783 -5.21 -11.46 -42.44
N GLN A 784 -5.35 -10.18 -42.81
CA GLN A 784 -4.23 -9.35 -43.26
C GLN A 784 -3.47 -8.76 -42.06
N LEU A 785 -2.22 -8.34 -42.29
CA LEU A 785 -1.44 -7.66 -41.25
C LEU A 785 -1.70 -6.16 -41.29
N TYR A 786 -1.81 -5.58 -40.11
CA TYR A 786 -1.90 -4.15 -39.89
C TYR A 786 -0.80 -3.72 -38.91
N THR A 787 -0.35 -2.47 -39.03
CA THR A 787 0.57 -1.87 -38.05
C THR A 787 -0.07 -0.69 -37.35
N ARG A 788 0.27 -0.51 -36.07
CA ARG A 788 -0.24 0.57 -35.22
C ARG A 788 0.91 1.13 -34.40
N PHE A 789 1.22 2.41 -34.59
CA PHE A 789 2.27 3.08 -33.82
C PHE A 789 1.74 3.46 -32.43
N GLY A 790 2.31 2.88 -31.38
CA GLY A 790 1.84 3.02 -30.02
C GLY A 790 0.45 2.43 -29.79
N ILE A 791 -0.01 2.45 -28.54
CA ILE A 791 -1.31 1.87 -28.19
C ILE A 791 -2.49 2.75 -28.62
N THR A 792 -2.28 4.06 -28.84
CA THR A 792 -3.32 5.03 -29.23
C THR A 792 -3.36 5.34 -30.74
N GLY A 793 -2.41 4.85 -31.53
CA GLY A 793 -2.34 5.12 -32.97
C GLY A 793 -3.44 4.45 -33.80
N GLY A 794 -3.54 4.77 -35.08
CA GLY A 794 -4.43 4.07 -36.02
C GLY A 794 -3.79 2.79 -36.61
N TRP A 795 -4.62 1.87 -37.09
CA TRP A 795 -4.15 0.72 -37.87
C TRP A 795 -3.93 1.08 -39.33
N ASN A 796 -2.77 0.71 -39.86
CA ASN A 796 -2.41 0.85 -41.26
C ASN A 796 -2.19 -0.53 -41.88
N LEU A 797 -2.89 -0.83 -42.97
CA LEU A 797 -2.74 -2.08 -43.69
C LEU A 797 -1.29 -2.25 -44.17
N VAL A 798 -0.72 -3.44 -43.96
CA VAL A 798 0.56 -3.84 -44.53
C VAL A 798 0.28 -4.43 -45.92
N PRO A 799 0.69 -3.78 -47.02
CA PRO A 799 0.38 -4.27 -48.35
C PRO A 799 0.97 -5.66 -48.61
N ASN A 800 0.24 -6.48 -49.36
CA ASN A 800 0.66 -7.83 -49.73
C ASN A 800 1.04 -8.69 -48.51
N SER A 801 0.36 -8.53 -47.38
CA SER A 801 0.62 -9.31 -46.17
C SER A 801 0.14 -10.75 -46.24
N GLY A 802 -0.60 -11.14 -47.28
CA GLY A 802 -1.26 -12.45 -47.33
C GLY A 802 -2.28 -12.64 -46.20
N THR A 803 -2.72 -13.88 -46.02
CA THR A 803 -3.68 -14.28 -44.98
C THR A 803 -2.98 -15.14 -43.93
N VAL A 804 -3.03 -14.70 -42.68
CA VAL A 804 -2.54 -15.42 -41.50
C VAL A 804 -3.61 -15.43 -40.40
N ILE A 805 -3.49 -16.33 -39.43
CA ILE A 805 -4.38 -16.41 -38.26
C ILE A 805 -3.69 -15.99 -36.96
N ASP A 806 -2.36 -15.87 -36.98
CA ASP A 806 -1.51 -15.50 -35.86
C ASP A 806 -0.22 -14.85 -36.35
N ILE A 807 0.39 -13.99 -35.54
CA ILE A 807 1.64 -13.32 -35.85
C ILE A 807 2.58 -13.33 -34.63
N THR A 808 3.84 -13.67 -34.86
CA THR A 808 4.92 -13.58 -33.87
C THR A 808 6.10 -12.82 -34.46
N VAL A 809 6.64 -11.86 -33.75
CA VAL A 809 7.85 -11.12 -34.08
C VAL A 809 9.02 -11.73 -33.33
N LEU A 810 10.00 -12.21 -34.07
CA LEU A 810 11.20 -12.82 -33.51
C LEU A 810 12.17 -11.74 -33.00
N ASP A 811 13.09 -12.13 -32.13
CA ASP A 811 14.18 -11.27 -31.64
C ASP A 811 15.08 -10.74 -32.78
N SER A 812 15.16 -11.47 -33.88
CA SER A 812 15.84 -11.02 -35.12
C SER A 812 15.10 -9.92 -35.87
N GLY A 813 13.83 -9.66 -35.53
CA GLY A 813 12.91 -8.76 -36.22
C GLY A 813 12.19 -9.36 -37.42
N ALA A 814 12.45 -10.64 -37.75
CA ALA A 814 11.63 -11.38 -38.70
C ALA A 814 10.24 -11.66 -38.12
N LEU A 815 9.24 -11.79 -38.98
CA LEU A 815 7.87 -12.12 -38.62
C LEU A 815 7.58 -13.57 -38.96
N VAL A 816 6.99 -14.31 -38.04
CA VAL A 816 6.44 -15.65 -38.23
C VAL A 816 4.93 -15.54 -38.21
N GLY A 817 4.30 -15.88 -39.33
CA GLY A 817 2.85 -15.93 -39.47
C GLY A 817 2.38 -17.38 -39.53
N THR A 818 1.33 -17.70 -38.79
CA THR A 818 0.66 -19.00 -38.93
C THR A 818 -0.41 -18.88 -40.00
N GLY A 819 -0.34 -19.70 -41.05
CA GLY A 819 -1.33 -19.72 -42.12
C GLY A 819 -2.62 -20.45 -41.71
N PRO A 820 -3.76 -20.19 -42.41
CA PRO A 820 -4.99 -20.96 -42.22
C PRO A 820 -4.85 -22.47 -42.50
N ASP A 821 -3.77 -22.86 -43.18
CA ASP A 821 -3.36 -24.24 -43.47
C ASP A 821 -2.52 -24.88 -42.34
N TRP A 822 -2.40 -24.20 -41.18
CA TRP A 822 -1.67 -24.64 -39.99
C TRP A 822 -0.15 -24.78 -40.18
N ASN A 823 0.41 -24.24 -41.26
CA ASN A 823 1.85 -24.14 -41.46
C ASN A 823 2.36 -22.78 -40.98
N MET A 824 3.62 -22.72 -40.56
CA MET A 824 4.30 -21.47 -40.30
C MET A 824 4.94 -20.94 -41.58
N TYR A 825 4.88 -19.62 -41.74
CA TYR A 825 5.55 -18.87 -42.78
C TYR A 825 6.43 -17.82 -42.12
N ILE A 826 7.61 -17.56 -42.69
CA ILE A 826 8.52 -16.51 -42.22
C ILE A 826 8.63 -15.39 -43.25
N ARG A 827 8.71 -14.17 -42.74
CA ARG A 827 8.91 -12.94 -43.49
C ARG A 827 10.12 -12.22 -42.88
N ALA A 828 11.16 -11.96 -43.67
CA ALA A 828 12.39 -11.35 -43.14
C ALA A 828 12.19 -9.91 -42.63
N THR A 829 11.27 -9.17 -43.26
CA THR A 829 10.86 -7.81 -42.87
C THR A 829 9.35 -7.66 -43.08
N LEU A 830 8.76 -6.57 -42.58
CA LEU A 830 7.33 -6.27 -42.75
C LEU A 830 6.86 -6.22 -44.22
N THR A 831 7.76 -6.03 -45.19
CA THR A 831 7.43 -5.92 -46.63
C THR A 831 7.95 -7.07 -47.49
N SER A 832 8.75 -7.99 -46.94
CA SER A 832 9.32 -9.13 -47.68
C SER A 832 8.24 -10.11 -48.19
N GLN A 833 8.58 -11.11 -48.99
CA GLN A 833 7.61 -12.19 -49.31
C GLN A 833 7.56 -13.22 -48.19
N TRP A 834 6.43 -13.90 -48.03
CA TRP A 834 6.33 -15.06 -47.13
C TRP A 834 7.07 -16.25 -47.72
N THR A 835 7.86 -16.92 -46.88
CA THR A 835 8.49 -18.20 -47.21
C THR A 835 7.98 -19.25 -46.24
N LYS A 836 7.53 -20.39 -46.74
CA LYS A 836 7.07 -21.49 -45.88
C LYS A 836 8.23 -22.00 -45.03
N VAL A 837 8.00 -22.20 -43.74
CA VAL A 837 8.94 -22.90 -42.86
C VAL A 837 8.70 -24.39 -43.04
N GLU A 838 9.64 -25.10 -43.67
CA GLU A 838 9.48 -26.53 -43.92
C GLU A 838 9.44 -27.35 -42.62
N GLY A 839 8.55 -28.35 -42.55
CA GLY A 839 8.35 -29.15 -41.34
C GLY A 839 7.80 -28.35 -40.13
N SER A 840 7.05 -27.27 -40.40
CA SER A 840 6.44 -26.42 -39.35
C SER A 840 5.00 -26.78 -38.99
N CYS A 841 4.32 -27.60 -39.79
CA CYS A 841 2.98 -28.08 -39.45
C CYS A 841 3.00 -28.88 -38.13
N CYS A 842 1.94 -28.88 -37.33
CA CYS A 842 0.66 -28.20 -37.53
C CYS A 842 0.32 -27.39 -36.29
N VAL A 843 0.39 -26.07 -36.39
CA VAL A 843 0.25 -25.16 -35.24
C VAL A 843 -0.80 -24.07 -35.49
N SER A 844 -1.51 -23.63 -34.46
CA SER A 844 -2.51 -22.54 -34.53
C SER A 844 -1.98 -21.18 -34.07
N ARG A 845 -1.03 -21.19 -33.13
CA ARG A 845 -0.43 -20.01 -32.49
C ARG A 845 1.04 -20.27 -32.25
N THR A 846 1.85 -19.22 -32.29
CA THR A 846 3.29 -19.28 -32.06
C THR A 846 3.76 -18.25 -31.05
N ALA A 847 4.88 -18.55 -30.38
CA ALA A 847 5.62 -17.61 -29.54
C ALA A 847 7.11 -17.96 -29.57
N GLN A 848 8.00 -17.01 -29.27
CA GLN A 848 9.44 -17.26 -29.19
C GLN A 848 9.94 -17.19 -27.74
N LEU A 849 10.69 -18.20 -27.32
CA LEU A 849 11.41 -18.22 -26.05
C LEU A 849 12.70 -17.39 -26.12
N PRO A 850 13.22 -16.90 -24.97
CA PRO A 850 14.48 -16.12 -24.94
C PRO A 850 15.72 -16.86 -25.48
N ASP A 851 15.69 -18.19 -25.56
CA ASP A 851 16.76 -18.99 -26.18
C ASP A 851 16.68 -19.04 -27.72
N GLY A 852 15.69 -18.36 -28.30
CA GLY A 852 15.42 -18.29 -29.74
C GLY A 852 14.55 -19.42 -30.26
N SER A 853 14.24 -20.45 -29.46
CA SER A 853 13.37 -21.55 -29.88
C SER A 853 11.91 -21.09 -30.02
N ILE A 854 11.15 -21.81 -30.86
CA ILE A 854 9.76 -21.46 -31.18
C ILE A 854 8.82 -22.42 -30.48
N LEU A 855 7.82 -21.87 -29.80
CA LEU A 855 6.67 -22.59 -29.29
C LEU A 855 5.54 -22.54 -30.31
N GLY A 856 4.80 -23.64 -30.43
CA GLY A 856 3.63 -23.75 -31.27
C GLY A 856 2.53 -24.55 -30.58
N ILE A 857 1.29 -24.10 -30.72
CA ILE A 857 0.13 -24.84 -30.19
C ILE A 857 -0.35 -25.83 -31.25
N GLY A 858 -0.25 -27.13 -30.95
CA GLY A 858 -0.68 -28.19 -31.85
C GLY A 858 -2.21 -28.29 -31.98
N GLY A 859 -2.70 -29.05 -32.96
CA GLY A 859 -4.14 -29.31 -33.15
C GLY A 859 -4.82 -30.06 -31.99
N ASP A 860 -4.05 -30.62 -31.06
CA ASP A 860 -4.48 -31.21 -29.80
C ASP A 860 -4.49 -30.21 -28.63
N ASN A 861 -4.25 -28.92 -28.90
CA ASN A 861 -4.11 -27.83 -27.94
C ASN A 861 -2.97 -28.03 -26.91
N ALA A 862 -1.97 -28.87 -27.23
CA ALA A 862 -0.74 -28.96 -26.45
C ALA A 862 0.33 -28.01 -27.01
N ILE A 863 1.28 -27.61 -26.17
CA ILE A 863 2.42 -26.80 -26.62
C ILE A 863 3.53 -27.72 -27.08
N TYR A 864 4.10 -27.43 -28.24
CA TYR A 864 5.30 -28.04 -28.78
C TYR A 864 6.40 -27.00 -28.93
N GLN A 865 7.64 -27.40 -28.71
CA GLN A 865 8.84 -26.59 -28.88
C GLN A 865 9.64 -27.07 -30.09
N LYS A 866 10.08 -26.16 -30.94
CA LYS A 866 10.99 -26.39 -32.06
C LYS A 866 12.26 -25.58 -31.82
N GLN A 867 13.41 -26.24 -31.71
CA GLN A 867 14.67 -25.58 -31.33
C GLN A 867 15.13 -24.52 -32.34
N SER A 868 14.82 -24.70 -33.62
CA SER A 868 15.08 -23.71 -34.67
C SER A 868 14.07 -23.82 -35.81
N LEU A 869 14.01 -22.80 -36.67
CA LEU A 869 13.16 -22.82 -37.87
C LEU A 869 13.68 -23.74 -38.99
N GLN A 870 14.77 -24.48 -38.79
CA GLN A 870 15.27 -25.43 -39.78
C GLN A 870 14.33 -26.64 -39.92
N SER A 871 14.23 -27.18 -41.13
CA SER A 871 13.38 -28.33 -41.44
C SER A 871 13.75 -29.60 -40.66
N SER A 872 15.02 -29.75 -40.30
CA SER A 872 15.54 -30.86 -39.51
C SER A 872 15.20 -30.78 -38.03
N SER A 873 14.77 -29.62 -37.51
CA SER A 873 14.43 -29.46 -36.10
C SER A 873 13.04 -30.04 -35.83
N PRO A 874 12.87 -31.09 -35.01
CA PRO A 874 11.56 -31.65 -34.73
C PRO A 874 10.77 -30.75 -33.76
N TRP A 875 9.45 -30.95 -33.72
CA TRP A 875 8.59 -30.49 -32.63
C TRP A 875 8.70 -31.46 -31.46
N VAL A 876 8.96 -30.94 -30.26
CA VAL A 876 9.01 -31.72 -29.02
C VAL A 876 7.91 -31.22 -28.10
N VAL A 877 7.06 -32.12 -27.59
CA VAL A 877 5.98 -31.73 -26.69
C VAL A 877 6.53 -31.12 -25.40
N VAL A 878 5.99 -29.96 -25.01
CA VAL A 878 6.29 -29.33 -23.73
C VAL A 878 5.49 -30.06 -22.64
N PRO A 879 6.12 -30.61 -21.59
CA PRO A 879 5.43 -31.35 -20.54
C PRO A 879 4.35 -30.50 -19.85
N ASN A 880 3.28 -31.16 -19.40
CA ASN A 880 2.20 -30.53 -18.62
C ASN A 880 1.57 -29.30 -19.29
N SER A 881 1.52 -29.25 -20.63
CA SER A 881 1.06 -28.07 -21.38
C SER A 881 -0.41 -28.08 -21.78
N LYS A 882 -1.09 -29.23 -21.71
CA LYS A 882 -2.36 -29.51 -22.42
C LYS A 882 -3.48 -28.47 -22.20
N SER A 883 -4.22 -28.18 -23.27
CA SER A 883 -5.45 -27.38 -23.36
C SER A 883 -5.29 -25.87 -23.31
N VAL A 884 -4.54 -25.32 -24.26
CA VAL A 884 -4.28 -23.88 -24.41
C VAL A 884 -4.67 -23.38 -25.80
N LEU A 885 -5.31 -22.20 -25.87
CA LEU A 885 -5.77 -21.52 -27.08
C LEU A 885 -4.71 -20.59 -27.67
N SER A 886 -4.01 -19.81 -26.82
CA SER A 886 -2.90 -18.91 -27.19
C SER A 886 -1.81 -18.91 -26.13
N ILE A 887 -0.59 -18.57 -26.52
CA ILE A 887 0.59 -18.54 -25.66
C ILE A 887 1.38 -17.27 -25.88
N ALA A 888 1.90 -16.73 -24.79
CA ALA A 888 2.83 -15.62 -24.79
C ALA A 888 4.01 -15.92 -23.88
N THR A 889 5.20 -15.52 -24.30
CA THR A 889 6.39 -15.53 -23.44
C THR A 889 6.46 -14.23 -22.66
N THR A 890 6.79 -14.33 -21.38
CA THR A 890 7.13 -13.15 -20.60
C THR A 890 8.60 -12.82 -20.83
N ARG A 891 8.90 -11.53 -20.94
CA ARG A 891 10.26 -11.02 -21.20
C ARG A 891 10.92 -10.60 -19.89
#